data_AF-A0A9E0XJZ1-F1
#
_entry.id   AF-A0A9E0XJZ1-F1
#
_cell.length_a   1.000
_cell.length_b   1.000
_cell.length_c   1.000
_cell.angle_alpha   90.00
_cell.angle_beta   90.00
_cell.angle_gamma   90.00
#
_symmetry.space_group_name_H-M   'P 1'
#
loop_
_entity.id
_entity.type
_entity.pdbx_description
1 polymer ?
#
loop_
_entity_poly.entity_id
_entity_poly.type
_entity_poly.pdbx_seq_one_letter_code
_entity_poly.pdbx_strand_id
1 'polypeptide(L)'
;MEPALPRPAGLFAPGRNCYAVAHADRVAFLVDGEAYFRAFAQAAERARHSIMIVAWDFNSSACLRFDREERAAGAPARVGDFLNWLARRRRGLQIFVLDWDYPMVFGTDREFPPLYGLGWTPHRRVHVRYDDTHPVAGSHHQKIVVIDGTLAFVGGLDLTARRWDTPDHCADEARRVHGQVAYPPFHDLMVAVDGDAARVLAGIARERWEAATQQVMTPAAGNGDPWPAGLPVDVTDVDLAIVRTLPPTPERPGVREVEQLYLDMIAAARHTIYIENQYFTAHRIGEALAARLTEPEGPEIILVTRLLSHGWLEEHTMHVLRTRLLWELEAADRGRRFHVYYPHIDGLRDGTCIDVHSKLMIVDDEILRIGSANLCNRSMGMDSECDVAIEARGNPRLAAVIQEFRDRLLGEHLGLPPARVGREVASRGSLYRAIEVLRGPGRSLRPLDKVPEWSETVVELARVADPERPVSLEEVVAEYRAADPASPEQGIHWARLAMVALLLAALTALWRYTPLAGLVSPERIVGWAHAFAHHPWAPLVILVAYTPASVVMFPRPLITLAAIVAFGPFPGIAYALAGGLLAAFFSYLAGRRLPRGTVRSLAGDKLNSVTDTLRRRGLMAMTAVRLVPVMPFAAVGLVAGAIHIRLWHFMLGTLLGMVPGTVTAIIFGGQIEVALRDPSQISYGLIAVALGVMALLALTMGRWLKEQSRHHLSHGGSHGQPSHHPR
;
A
#
# COMPACT_ATOMS: atom_id res chain seq x y z
N MET A 1 14.83 45.86 -33.13
CA MET A 1 14.37 44.79 -32.23
C MET A 1 12.89 44.60 -32.55
N GLU A 2 12.54 43.53 -33.26
CA GLU A 2 11.13 43.14 -33.38
C GLU A 2 10.62 42.77 -31.98
N PRO A 3 9.42 43.25 -31.57
CA PRO A 3 8.81 42.81 -30.34
C PRO A 3 8.54 41.31 -30.45
N ALA A 4 9.10 40.52 -29.51
CA ALA A 4 8.82 39.11 -29.41
C ALA A 4 7.31 38.91 -29.32
N LEU A 5 6.75 38.14 -30.27
CA LEU A 5 5.35 37.75 -30.26
C LEU A 5 5.00 37.18 -28.87
N PRO A 6 3.83 37.52 -28.29
CA PRO A 6 3.44 36.99 -27.00
C PRO A 6 3.42 35.46 -27.07
N ARG A 7 4.20 34.81 -26.19
CA ARG A 7 4.20 33.35 -26.08
C ARG A 7 2.76 32.88 -25.83
N PRO A 8 2.29 31.80 -26.47
CA PRO A 8 0.96 31.25 -26.19
C PRO A 8 0.80 30.97 -24.68
N ALA A 9 -0.43 31.11 -24.19
CA ALA A 9 -0.76 30.80 -22.80
C ALA A 9 -0.36 29.34 -22.52
N GLY A 10 0.44 29.13 -21.47
CA GLY A 10 0.91 27.79 -21.09
C GLY A 10 -0.18 27.00 -20.35
N LEU A 11 -0.02 25.69 -20.30
CA LEU A 11 -0.92 24.77 -19.61
C LEU A 11 -0.95 25.02 -18.08
N PHE A 12 0.19 25.42 -17.51
CA PHE A 12 0.34 25.54 -16.06
C PHE A 12 -0.35 26.78 -15.48
N ALA A 13 -1.22 26.56 -14.51
CA ALA A 13 -2.03 27.54 -13.83
C ALA A 13 -1.91 27.34 -12.30
N PRO A 14 -1.03 28.11 -11.62
CA PRO A 14 -0.89 28.07 -10.16
C PRO A 14 -2.22 28.21 -9.43
N GLY A 15 -2.45 27.35 -8.43
CA GLY A 15 -3.70 27.29 -7.67
C GLY A 15 -4.82 26.51 -8.33
N ARG A 16 -4.63 26.01 -9.56
CA ARG A 16 -5.59 25.13 -10.26
C ARG A 16 -4.99 23.75 -10.54
N ASN A 17 -3.93 23.69 -11.35
CA ASN A 17 -3.30 22.43 -11.78
C ASN A 17 -1.82 22.32 -11.39
N CYS A 18 -1.28 23.34 -10.71
CA CYS A 18 0.03 23.27 -10.07
C CYS A 18 0.04 24.18 -8.84
N TYR A 19 0.95 23.91 -7.92
CA TYR A 19 1.19 24.75 -6.75
C TYR A 19 1.91 26.03 -7.14
N ALA A 20 2.96 25.89 -7.94
CA ALA A 20 3.81 26.98 -8.37
C ALA A 20 4.41 26.67 -9.74
N VAL A 21 4.76 27.71 -10.48
CA VAL A 21 5.69 27.64 -11.60
C VAL A 21 6.96 28.35 -11.16
N ALA A 22 8.09 27.66 -11.17
CA ALA A 22 9.35 28.13 -10.63
C ALA A 22 10.50 27.87 -11.60
N HIS A 23 11.45 28.79 -11.63
CA HIS A 23 12.59 28.74 -12.51
C HIS A 23 13.65 27.73 -12.03
N ALA A 24 14.21 26.94 -12.94
CA ALA A 24 15.41 26.12 -12.72
C ALA A 24 16.48 26.45 -13.74
N ASP A 25 17.71 26.68 -13.27
CA ASP A 25 18.86 26.93 -14.12
C ASP A 25 19.29 25.64 -14.83
N ARG A 26 19.18 24.51 -14.14
CA ARG A 26 19.54 23.16 -14.61
C ARG A 26 18.49 22.14 -14.20
N VAL A 27 18.13 21.27 -15.14
CA VAL A 27 17.28 20.10 -14.94
C VAL A 27 17.97 18.87 -15.51
N ALA A 28 17.92 17.75 -14.79
CA ALA A 28 18.39 16.46 -15.27
C ALA A 28 17.37 15.35 -15.00
N PHE A 29 17.16 14.48 -15.99
CA PHE A 29 16.31 13.30 -15.89
C PHE A 29 17.16 12.06 -15.60
N LEU A 30 16.98 11.51 -14.41
CA LEU A 30 17.65 10.31 -13.94
C LEU A 30 16.73 9.13 -14.21
N VAL A 31 17.22 8.15 -14.99
CA VAL A 31 16.52 6.89 -15.20
C VAL A 31 17.22 5.82 -14.36
N ASP A 32 16.41 5.11 -13.59
CA ASP A 32 16.75 4.07 -12.63
C ASP A 32 17.51 4.50 -11.37
N GLY A 33 17.51 3.57 -10.41
CA GLY A 33 18.09 3.78 -9.09
C GLY A 33 19.60 3.98 -9.11
N GLU A 34 20.36 3.39 -10.05
CA GLU A 34 21.81 3.60 -10.13
C GLU A 34 22.14 5.07 -10.39
N ALA A 35 21.53 5.68 -11.42
CA ALA A 35 21.78 7.07 -11.77
C ALA A 35 21.40 8.01 -10.63
N TYR A 36 20.21 7.79 -10.03
CA TYR A 36 19.76 8.59 -8.88
C TYR A 36 20.66 8.43 -7.65
N PHE A 37 20.99 7.19 -7.25
CA PHE A 37 21.77 6.96 -6.03
C PHE A 37 23.20 7.49 -6.16
N ARG A 38 23.80 7.37 -7.35
CA ARG A 38 25.09 7.98 -7.68
C ARG A 38 25.02 9.51 -7.61
N ALA A 39 24.01 10.12 -8.24
CA ALA A 39 23.83 11.58 -8.25
C ALA A 39 23.60 12.12 -6.83
N PHE A 40 22.73 11.47 -6.05
CA PHE A 40 22.50 11.80 -4.65
C PHE A 40 23.80 11.73 -3.85
N ALA A 41 24.57 10.65 -3.95
CA ALA A 41 25.80 10.48 -3.18
C ALA A 41 26.83 11.58 -3.51
N GLN A 42 27.01 11.90 -4.79
CA GLN A 42 27.93 12.96 -5.24
C GLN A 42 27.48 14.36 -4.78
N ALA A 43 26.18 14.64 -4.80
CA ALA A 43 25.66 15.91 -4.31
C ALA A 43 25.74 16.00 -2.77
N ALA A 44 25.42 14.93 -2.06
CA ALA A 44 25.49 14.86 -0.60
C ALA A 44 26.93 15.00 -0.10
N GLU A 45 27.91 14.49 -0.85
CA GLU A 45 29.34 14.74 -0.62
C GLU A 45 29.71 16.21 -0.71
N ARG A 46 28.93 17.06 -1.37
CA ARG A 46 29.13 18.53 -1.50
C ARG A 46 28.35 19.34 -0.48
N ALA A 47 27.33 18.77 0.17
CA ALA A 47 26.42 19.41 1.13
C ALA A 47 27.11 20.06 2.33
N ARG A 48 26.91 21.36 2.55
CA ARG A 48 27.59 22.15 3.59
C ARG A 48 26.75 22.38 4.85
N HIS A 49 25.44 22.55 4.69
CA HIS A 49 24.54 23.03 5.73
C HIS A 49 23.47 21.99 6.07
N SER A 50 22.75 21.47 5.08
CA SER A 50 21.62 20.58 5.32
C SER A 50 21.40 19.57 4.20
N ILE A 51 21.02 18.35 4.57
CA ILE A 51 20.40 17.37 3.68
C ILE A 51 19.04 17.04 4.26
N MET A 52 17.99 17.08 3.45
CA MET A 52 16.63 16.72 3.84
C MET A 52 16.11 15.63 2.91
N ILE A 53 15.62 14.54 3.47
CA ILE A 53 15.10 13.37 2.75
C ILE A 53 13.67 13.17 3.23
N VAL A 54 12.73 13.30 2.31
CA VAL A 54 11.31 13.05 2.49
C VAL A 54 11.01 11.80 1.66
N ALA A 55 10.60 10.72 2.32
CA ALA A 55 10.49 9.40 1.71
C ALA A 55 9.18 8.69 2.13
N TRP A 56 8.68 7.84 1.24
CA TRP A 56 7.65 6.85 1.59
C TRP A 56 8.26 5.68 2.35
N ASP A 57 9.51 5.33 2.01
CA ASP A 57 10.30 4.31 2.69
C ASP A 57 11.78 4.70 2.70
N PHE A 58 12.45 4.53 3.83
CA PHE A 58 13.89 4.72 3.93
C PHE A 58 14.54 3.48 4.54
N ASN A 59 15.53 2.91 3.84
CA ASN A 59 16.27 1.76 4.34
C ASN A 59 17.75 2.08 4.45
N SER A 60 18.25 2.14 5.69
CA SER A 60 19.62 2.51 6.01
C SER A 60 20.67 1.56 5.40
N SER A 61 20.26 0.33 5.06
CA SER A 61 21.12 -0.68 4.46
C SER A 61 21.19 -0.63 2.93
N ALA A 62 20.38 0.22 2.28
CA ALA A 62 20.40 0.40 0.83
C ALA A 62 21.79 0.84 0.34
N CYS A 63 22.28 0.20 -0.72
CA CYS A 63 23.59 0.48 -1.30
C CYS A 63 23.49 1.63 -2.31
N LEU A 64 24.21 2.73 -2.08
CA LEU A 64 24.23 3.88 -2.99
C LEU A 64 25.15 3.65 -4.20
N ARG A 65 26.34 3.09 -3.95
CA ARG A 65 27.38 2.81 -4.96
C ARG A 65 28.10 1.52 -4.60
N PHE A 66 28.07 0.55 -5.51
CA PHE A 66 28.71 -0.75 -5.31
C PHE A 66 30.22 -0.65 -5.52
N ASP A 67 30.65 0.03 -6.58
CA ASP A 67 32.05 0.13 -6.95
C ASP A 67 32.85 1.02 -5.99
N ARG A 68 34.01 0.53 -5.56
CA ARG A 68 34.85 1.25 -4.58
C ARG A 68 35.53 2.47 -5.19
N GLU A 69 35.88 2.39 -6.46
CA GLU A 69 36.58 3.44 -7.20
C GLU A 69 35.67 4.65 -7.46
N GLU A 70 34.36 4.42 -7.58
CA GLU A 70 33.36 5.48 -7.74
C GLU A 70 33.01 6.22 -6.43
N ARG A 71 33.53 5.75 -5.29
CA ARG A 71 33.26 6.31 -3.96
C ARG A 71 34.38 7.25 -3.52
N ALA A 72 34.01 8.36 -2.87
CA ALA A 72 35.00 9.20 -2.22
C ALA A 72 35.84 8.39 -1.21
N ALA A 73 37.09 8.79 -1.02
CA ALA A 73 38.02 8.05 -0.16
C ALA A 73 37.47 7.86 1.26
N GLY A 74 37.22 6.59 1.61
CA GLY A 74 36.66 6.16 2.89
C GLY A 74 35.14 6.29 3.02
N ALA A 75 34.40 6.60 1.95
CA ALA A 75 32.95 6.68 1.96
C ALA A 75 32.31 5.28 2.02
N PRO A 76 31.39 5.03 2.96
CA PRO A 76 30.62 3.78 3.02
C PRO A 76 29.71 3.60 1.80
N ALA A 77 29.38 2.35 1.48
CA ALA A 77 28.47 2.03 0.37
C ALA A 77 26.99 2.19 0.76
N ARG A 78 26.64 1.89 2.02
CA ARG A 78 25.27 1.91 2.52
C ARG A 78 24.85 3.32 2.94
N VAL A 79 23.60 3.69 2.63
CA VAL A 79 23.10 5.06 2.84
C VAL A 79 23.20 5.50 4.29
N GLY A 80 22.81 4.66 5.27
CA GLY A 80 22.88 5.03 6.69
C GLY A 80 24.32 5.34 7.15
N ASP A 81 25.26 4.43 6.84
CA ASP A 81 26.67 4.62 7.18
C ASP A 81 27.27 5.83 6.47
N PHE A 82 26.87 6.06 5.21
CA PHE A 82 27.27 7.22 4.42
C PHE A 82 26.79 8.53 5.04
N LEU A 83 25.52 8.64 5.46
CA LEU A 83 25.01 9.82 6.16
C LEU A 83 25.75 10.07 7.47
N ASN A 84 26.04 9.01 8.24
CA ASN A 84 26.85 9.11 9.45
C ASN A 84 28.27 9.60 9.16
N TRP A 85 28.90 9.08 8.11
CA TRP A 85 30.22 9.48 7.67
C TRP A 85 30.24 10.97 7.26
N LEU A 86 29.26 11.43 6.49
CA LEU A 86 29.10 12.84 6.12
C LEU A 86 28.97 13.73 7.36
N ALA A 87 28.06 13.37 8.26
CA ALA A 87 27.81 14.12 9.48
C ALA A 87 29.03 14.20 10.41
N ARG A 88 29.91 13.19 10.43
CA ARG A 88 31.19 13.24 11.17
C ARG A 88 32.21 14.15 10.50
N ARG A 89 32.31 14.09 9.17
CA ARG A 89 33.31 14.82 8.38
C ARG A 89 33.00 16.31 8.27
N ARG A 90 31.71 16.69 8.30
CA ARG A 90 31.25 18.08 8.20
C ARG A 90 30.56 18.52 9.49
N ARG A 91 31.28 19.26 10.34
CA ARG A 91 30.80 19.63 11.69
C ARG A 91 29.51 20.46 11.70
N GLY A 92 29.24 21.22 10.65
CA GLY A 92 28.04 22.05 10.50
C GLY A 92 26.85 21.38 9.79
N LEU A 93 27.04 20.21 9.19
CA LEU A 93 26.01 19.55 8.39
C LEU A 93 24.94 18.90 9.28
N GLN A 94 23.69 19.26 9.04
CA GLN A 94 22.51 18.60 9.62
C GLN A 94 21.80 17.76 8.56
N ILE A 95 21.38 16.55 8.92
CA ILE A 95 20.72 15.63 7.99
C ILE A 95 19.36 15.27 8.60
N PHE A 96 18.29 15.41 7.83
CA PHE A 96 16.92 15.19 8.25
C PHE A 96 16.30 14.14 7.36
N VAL A 97 15.74 13.08 7.95
CA VAL A 97 15.06 11.98 7.25
C VAL A 97 13.66 11.88 7.81
N LEU A 98 12.66 12.15 6.97
CA LEU A 98 11.25 12.01 7.28
C LEU A 98 10.71 10.82 6.48
N ASP A 99 10.40 9.74 7.19
CA ASP A 99 9.87 8.50 6.63
C ASP A 99 8.39 8.33 7.00
N TRP A 100 7.63 7.52 6.29
CA TRP A 100 6.22 7.28 6.59
C TRP A 100 6.03 6.33 7.79
N ASP A 101 5.13 6.65 8.73
CA ASP A 101 5.03 6.00 10.03
C ASP A 101 4.36 4.62 10.06
N TYR A 102 3.82 4.10 8.95
CA TYR A 102 2.91 2.96 8.93
C TYR A 102 3.62 1.61 8.66
N PRO A 103 4.27 0.99 9.66
CA PRO A 103 5.33 0.02 9.42
C PRO A 103 4.81 -1.42 9.50
N MET A 104 3.56 -1.63 9.97
CA MET A 104 3.08 -2.95 10.39
C MET A 104 2.54 -3.81 9.24
N VAL A 105 1.99 -3.22 8.17
CA VAL A 105 1.37 -3.99 7.06
C VAL A 105 2.40 -4.42 6.00
N PHE A 106 3.50 -3.68 5.85
CA PHE A 106 4.56 -3.94 4.86
C PHE A 106 5.86 -4.51 5.49
N GLY A 107 5.74 -5.11 6.67
CA GLY A 107 6.86 -5.43 7.54
C GLY A 107 7.93 -6.39 6.99
N THR A 108 7.71 -7.08 5.87
CA THR A 108 8.71 -7.93 5.21
C THR A 108 9.58 -7.20 4.19
N ASP A 109 9.16 -6.03 3.71
CA ASP A 109 9.84 -5.27 2.64
C ASP A 109 10.46 -3.95 3.13
N ARG A 110 10.21 -3.57 4.39
CA ARG A 110 10.68 -2.33 5.01
C ARG A 110 11.67 -2.60 6.13
N GLU A 111 12.53 -1.62 6.43
CA GLU A 111 13.32 -1.64 7.66
C GLU A 111 12.35 -1.43 8.84
N PHE A 112 12.01 -2.51 9.53
CA PHE A 112 11.10 -2.46 10.69
C PHE A 112 11.64 -1.45 11.72
N PRO A 113 10.87 -0.43 12.12
CA PRO A 113 11.21 0.33 13.32
C PRO A 113 10.98 -0.61 14.49
N PRO A 114 12.02 -1.05 15.22
CA PRO A 114 11.78 -1.92 16.34
C PRO A 114 11.69 -1.05 17.59
N LEU A 115 10.97 -1.59 18.57
CA LEU A 115 11.18 -1.30 19.98
C LEU A 115 12.67 -1.41 20.44
N TYR A 116 13.61 -1.76 19.54
CA TYR A 116 15.05 -1.94 19.74
C TYR A 116 15.93 -1.43 18.57
N GLY A 117 15.59 -0.28 17.96
CA GLY A 117 16.52 0.51 17.13
C GLY A 117 16.74 0.06 15.69
N LEU A 118 16.88 1.03 14.79
CA LEU A 118 17.33 0.83 13.40
C LEU A 118 18.55 -0.14 13.36
N GLY A 119 18.72 -0.92 12.28
CA GLY A 119 19.92 -1.76 12.06
C GLY A 119 21.22 -0.94 11.91
N TRP A 120 21.11 0.36 12.15
CA TRP A 120 22.04 1.43 12.01
C TRP A 120 21.77 2.45 13.13
N THR A 121 22.81 2.96 13.80
CA THR A 121 22.62 4.03 14.80
C THR A 121 22.91 5.39 14.16
N PRO A 122 21.90 6.28 13.99
CA PRO A 122 22.11 7.60 13.42
C PRO A 122 23.05 8.43 14.30
N HIS A 123 23.98 9.15 13.66
CA HIS A 123 24.80 10.16 14.33
C HIS A 123 23.89 11.27 14.89
N ARG A 124 24.28 11.96 15.97
CA ARG A 124 23.47 13.03 16.63
C ARG A 124 23.01 14.21 15.74
N ARG A 125 23.52 14.29 14.51
CA ARG A 125 23.17 15.30 13.49
C ARG A 125 22.39 14.69 12.32
N VAL A 126 21.95 13.45 12.46
CA VAL A 126 21.13 12.69 11.53
C VAL A 126 19.82 12.42 12.24
N HIS A 127 18.82 13.23 11.93
CA HIS A 127 17.53 13.28 12.58
C HIS A 127 16.54 12.45 11.77
N VAL A 128 16.25 11.24 12.23
CA VAL A 128 15.23 10.37 11.60
C VAL A 128 13.92 10.53 12.35
N ARG A 129 12.83 10.81 11.63
CA ARG A 129 11.48 10.99 12.15
C ARG A 129 10.49 10.25 11.25
N TYR A 130 9.35 9.90 11.83
CA TYR A 130 8.25 9.26 11.14
C TYR A 130 7.08 10.23 11.04
N ASP A 131 6.36 10.15 9.93
CA ASP A 131 5.25 11.03 9.61
C ASP A 131 3.90 10.29 9.71
N ASP A 132 3.08 10.74 10.64
CA ASP A 132 1.75 10.23 10.98
C ASP A 132 0.62 11.23 10.61
N THR A 133 0.94 12.29 9.86
CA THR A 133 0.02 13.42 9.58
C THR A 133 -0.98 13.15 8.45
N HIS A 134 -1.01 11.93 7.92
CA HIS A 134 -1.88 11.53 6.82
C HIS A 134 -3.20 10.94 7.37
N PRO A 135 -4.29 10.97 6.57
CA PRO A 135 -5.53 10.35 6.99
C PRO A 135 -5.40 8.82 7.11
N VAL A 136 -6.34 8.22 7.84
CA VAL A 136 -6.47 6.77 7.97
C VAL A 136 -6.51 6.12 6.57
N ALA A 137 -5.71 5.07 6.39
CA ALA A 137 -5.50 4.34 5.14
C ALA A 137 -4.78 5.10 4.01
N GLY A 138 -4.53 6.41 4.16
CA GLY A 138 -3.64 7.18 3.30
C GLY A 138 -2.17 6.99 3.66
N SER A 139 -1.27 7.51 2.84
CA SER A 139 0.17 7.47 3.06
C SER A 139 0.87 8.79 2.75
N HIS A 140 2.04 8.95 3.36
CA HIS A 140 3.02 9.91 2.86
C HIS A 140 3.79 9.29 1.69
N HIS A 141 3.53 9.74 0.46
CA HIS A 141 4.09 9.11 -0.74
C HIS A 141 5.03 10.01 -1.56
N GLN A 142 5.39 11.19 -1.03
CA GLN A 142 6.37 12.08 -1.66
C GLN A 142 7.79 11.55 -1.50
N LYS A 143 8.59 11.72 -2.55
CA LYS A 143 10.01 11.34 -2.58
C LYS A 143 10.81 12.55 -3.01
N ILE A 144 11.28 13.30 -2.02
CA ILE A 144 11.98 14.57 -2.23
C ILE A 144 13.28 14.55 -1.45
N VAL A 145 14.39 14.87 -2.11
CA VAL A 145 15.68 15.09 -1.43
C VAL A 145 16.16 16.49 -1.72
N VAL A 146 16.52 17.25 -0.68
CA VAL A 146 16.99 18.63 -0.80
C VAL A 146 18.36 18.76 -0.18
N ILE A 147 19.29 19.40 -0.90
CA ILE A 147 20.67 19.63 -0.47
C ILE A 147 20.92 21.13 -0.42
N ASP A 148 21.25 21.61 0.78
CA ASP A 148 21.50 23.03 1.11
C ASP A 148 20.41 24.02 0.67
N GLY A 149 19.21 23.53 0.35
CA GLY A 149 18.12 24.34 -0.21
C GLY A 149 18.37 24.85 -1.63
N THR A 150 19.38 24.32 -2.33
CA THR A 150 19.83 24.81 -3.65
C THR A 150 19.77 23.77 -4.76
N LEU A 151 19.76 22.49 -4.39
CA LEU A 151 19.49 21.36 -5.30
C LEU A 151 18.39 20.50 -4.69
N ALA A 152 17.46 20.05 -5.52
CA ALA A 152 16.42 19.12 -5.14
C ALA A 152 16.33 17.94 -6.12
N PHE A 153 16.01 16.77 -5.60
CA PHE A 153 15.58 15.60 -6.37
C PHE A 153 14.10 15.35 -6.06
N VAL A 154 13.30 15.04 -7.08
CA VAL A 154 11.87 14.70 -6.95
C VAL A 154 11.45 13.66 -8.00
N GLY A 155 10.64 12.66 -7.64
CA GLY A 155 10.26 11.58 -8.55
C GLY A 155 9.68 10.34 -7.87
N GLY A 156 9.90 9.17 -8.47
CA GLY A 156 9.34 7.88 -8.03
C GLY A 156 10.23 7.05 -7.10
N LEU A 157 11.51 7.43 -6.95
CA LEU A 157 12.54 6.65 -6.24
C LEU A 157 12.76 7.10 -4.78
N ASP A 158 12.60 6.15 -3.86
CA ASP A 158 13.06 6.24 -2.47
C ASP A 158 14.54 5.83 -2.32
N LEU A 159 15.22 6.32 -1.29
CA LEU A 159 16.54 5.81 -0.86
C LEU A 159 16.36 4.54 -0.02
N THR A 160 15.88 3.47 -0.65
CA THR A 160 15.53 2.21 0.01
C THR A 160 16.02 0.98 -0.77
N ALA A 161 15.83 -0.20 -0.18
CA ALA A 161 16.17 -1.48 -0.79
C ALA A 161 15.26 -1.80 -1.99
N ARG A 162 15.77 -2.65 -2.90
CA ARG A 162 15.06 -3.13 -4.10
C ARG A 162 14.66 -2.05 -5.12
N ARG A 163 15.34 -0.89 -5.10
CA ARG A 163 15.15 0.20 -6.08
C ARG A 163 16.37 0.41 -6.99
N TRP A 164 17.51 -0.20 -6.65
CA TRP A 164 18.72 -0.06 -7.45
C TRP A 164 18.61 -0.94 -8.70
N ASP A 165 18.76 -0.33 -9.86
CA ASP A 165 18.96 -1.01 -11.14
C ASP A 165 19.67 -0.06 -12.10
N THR A 166 20.11 -0.59 -13.22
CA THR A 166 20.69 0.16 -14.33
C THR A 166 19.79 0.08 -15.55
N PRO A 167 19.90 1.02 -16.51
CA PRO A 167 19.16 0.97 -17.77
C PRO A 167 19.40 -0.28 -18.60
N ASP A 168 20.39 -1.12 -18.28
CA ASP A 168 20.59 -2.41 -18.96
C ASP A 168 19.58 -3.48 -18.51
N HIS A 169 19.04 -3.36 -17.29
CA HIS A 169 18.12 -4.31 -16.65
C HIS A 169 18.52 -5.79 -16.80
N CYS A 170 19.83 -6.09 -16.79
CA CYS A 170 20.35 -7.44 -16.96
C CYS A 170 19.63 -8.42 -16.03
N ALA A 171 19.03 -9.48 -16.58
CA ALA A 171 18.19 -10.41 -15.83
C ALA A 171 18.92 -11.03 -14.62
N ASP A 172 20.21 -11.28 -14.76
CA ASP A 172 21.12 -11.95 -13.82
C ASP A 172 22.05 -10.99 -13.05
N GLU A 173 21.68 -9.72 -12.90
CA GLU A 173 22.47 -8.72 -12.19
C GLU A 173 22.70 -9.11 -10.70
N ALA A 174 23.95 -9.47 -10.39
CA ALA A 174 24.36 -9.95 -9.06
C ALA A 174 24.23 -8.90 -7.95
N ARG A 175 24.23 -7.60 -8.30
CA ARG A 175 24.04 -6.49 -7.35
C ARG A 175 22.58 -6.32 -6.91
N ARG A 176 21.60 -6.84 -7.67
CA ARG A 176 20.17 -6.78 -7.33
C ARG A 176 19.77 -7.83 -6.27
N VAL A 177 20.35 -7.67 -5.07
CA VAL A 177 20.09 -8.51 -3.90
C VAL A 177 19.79 -7.65 -2.68
N HIS A 178 18.76 -8.01 -1.90
CA HIS A 178 18.52 -7.46 -0.58
C HIS A 178 18.60 -8.59 0.47
N GLY A 179 19.51 -8.46 1.43
CA GLY A 179 19.84 -9.56 2.34
C GLY A 179 20.45 -10.73 1.56
N GLN A 180 19.71 -11.83 1.44
CA GLN A 180 20.09 -13.01 0.66
C GLN A 180 19.12 -13.28 -0.51
N VAL A 181 18.21 -12.36 -0.80
CA VAL A 181 17.13 -12.54 -1.77
C VAL A 181 17.34 -11.62 -2.96
N ALA A 182 17.43 -12.20 -4.17
CA ALA A 182 17.44 -11.46 -5.42
C ALA A 182 16.04 -10.90 -5.73
N TYR A 183 15.97 -9.72 -6.35
CA TYR A 183 14.72 -9.08 -6.79
C TYR A 183 14.70 -8.90 -8.33
N PRO A 184 13.53 -8.74 -8.98
CA PRO A 184 13.45 -8.53 -10.44
C PRO A 184 14.00 -7.15 -10.86
N PRO A 185 14.26 -6.92 -12.16
CA PRO A 185 14.71 -5.62 -12.63
C PRO A 185 13.67 -4.55 -12.29
N PHE A 186 14.09 -3.32 -12.07
CA PHE A 186 13.26 -2.25 -11.54
C PHE A 186 13.49 -0.97 -12.33
N HIS A 187 12.42 -0.44 -12.91
CA HIS A 187 12.43 0.76 -13.74
C HIS A 187 11.70 1.92 -13.06
N ASP A 188 12.38 3.06 -12.92
CA ASP A 188 11.79 4.26 -12.30
C ASP A 188 12.57 5.53 -12.64
N LEU A 189 12.03 6.70 -12.26
CA LEU A 189 12.51 8.00 -12.67
C LEU A 189 12.69 8.96 -11.49
N MET A 190 13.70 9.81 -11.58
CA MET A 190 13.91 10.96 -10.69
C MET A 190 14.29 12.19 -11.52
N VAL A 191 13.94 13.38 -11.04
CA VAL A 191 14.36 14.64 -11.64
C VAL A 191 15.24 15.40 -10.65
N ALA A 192 16.41 15.86 -11.09
CA ALA A 192 17.23 16.80 -10.34
C ALA A 192 17.03 18.21 -10.87
N VAL A 193 16.80 19.17 -9.98
CA VAL A 193 16.60 20.60 -10.30
C VAL A 193 17.34 21.49 -9.32
N ASP A 194 17.79 22.65 -9.78
CA ASP A 194 18.30 23.73 -8.93
C ASP A 194 17.42 25.00 -9.03
N GLY A 195 18.00 26.17 -8.77
CA GLY A 195 17.32 27.46 -8.92
C GLY A 195 16.20 27.69 -7.91
N ASP A 196 15.18 28.43 -8.35
CA ASP A 196 13.99 28.75 -7.55
C ASP A 196 13.14 27.50 -7.31
N ALA A 197 13.09 26.59 -8.27
CA ALA A 197 12.35 25.33 -8.14
C ALA A 197 12.87 24.47 -6.99
N ALA A 198 14.19 24.35 -6.83
CA ALA A 198 14.77 23.66 -5.68
C ALA A 198 14.39 24.33 -4.35
N ARG A 199 14.25 25.66 -4.31
CA ARG A 199 13.81 26.38 -3.10
C ARG A 199 12.34 26.15 -2.79
N VAL A 200 11.48 26.03 -3.81
CA VAL A 200 10.06 25.68 -3.62
C VAL A 200 9.92 24.24 -3.11
N LEU A 201 10.65 23.28 -3.70
CA LEU A 201 10.70 21.89 -3.20
C LEU A 201 11.26 21.82 -1.78
N ALA A 202 12.26 22.63 -1.44
CA ALA A 202 12.75 22.80 -0.08
C ALA A 202 11.68 23.35 0.87
N GLY A 203 10.83 24.26 0.41
CA GLY A 203 9.65 24.73 1.14
C GLY A 203 8.70 23.58 1.47
N ILE A 204 8.28 22.81 0.46
CA ILE A 204 7.38 21.66 0.62
C ILE A 204 7.95 20.64 1.61
N ALA A 205 9.24 20.31 1.46
CA ALA A 205 9.90 19.37 2.36
C ALA A 205 9.85 19.90 3.81
N ARG A 206 10.26 21.16 4.05
CA ARG A 206 10.24 21.77 5.38
C ARG A 206 8.83 21.84 5.98
N GLU A 207 7.83 22.22 5.21
CA GLU A 207 6.43 22.25 5.65
C GLU A 207 5.98 20.88 6.17
N ARG A 208 6.36 19.79 5.48
CA ARG A 208 6.04 18.44 5.94
C ARG A 208 6.81 18.03 7.19
N TRP A 209 8.09 18.38 7.28
CA TRP A 209 8.85 18.16 8.52
C TRP A 209 8.24 18.90 9.70
N GLU A 210 7.85 20.15 9.51
CA GLU A 210 7.18 20.94 10.54
C GLU A 210 5.83 20.32 10.92
N ALA A 211 5.03 19.88 9.95
CA ALA A 211 3.77 19.20 10.22
C ALA A 211 3.97 17.95 11.09
N ALA A 212 4.91 17.08 10.72
CA ALA A 212 5.16 15.82 11.42
C ALA A 212 5.88 15.97 12.77
N THR A 213 6.69 17.02 12.95
CA THR A 213 7.58 17.13 14.13
C THR A 213 7.29 18.33 15.03
N GLN A 214 6.49 19.29 14.55
CA GLN A 214 6.27 20.61 15.17
C GLN A 214 7.57 21.42 15.33
N GLN A 215 8.63 21.06 14.57
CA GLN A 215 9.91 21.75 14.59
C GLN A 215 10.06 22.63 13.35
N VAL A 216 10.06 23.94 13.56
CA VAL A 216 10.35 24.91 12.50
C VAL A 216 11.81 24.82 12.11
N MET A 217 12.07 24.56 10.83
CA MET A 217 13.42 24.52 10.27
C MET A 217 13.80 25.87 9.69
N THR A 218 14.95 26.41 10.10
CA THR A 218 15.50 27.61 9.45
C THR A 218 15.99 27.25 8.04
N PRO A 219 15.63 28.01 7.00
CA PRO A 219 16.20 27.85 5.68
C PRO A 219 17.73 27.89 5.72
N ALA A 220 18.39 26.96 5.03
CA ALA A 220 19.82 27.06 4.82
C ALA A 220 20.15 28.32 4.01
N ALA A 221 21.20 29.04 4.40
CA ALA A 221 21.75 30.14 3.62
C ALA A 221 22.52 29.54 2.41
N GLY A 222 21.78 29.02 1.43
CA GLY A 222 22.33 28.29 0.30
C GLY A 222 23.11 29.21 -0.65
N ASN A 223 24.44 29.12 -0.61
CA ASN A 223 25.34 29.86 -1.51
C ASN A 223 26.42 28.96 -2.14
N GLY A 224 26.28 27.63 -2.01
CA GLY A 224 27.10 26.64 -2.72
C GLY A 224 26.37 26.05 -3.93
N ASP A 225 27.12 25.39 -4.81
CA ASP A 225 26.58 24.57 -5.89
C ASP A 225 26.82 23.08 -5.60
N PRO A 226 25.83 22.37 -5.01
CA PRO A 226 25.93 20.94 -4.74
C PRO A 226 25.64 20.06 -5.97
N TRP A 227 25.39 20.63 -7.17
CA TRP A 227 25.14 19.84 -8.38
C TRP A 227 26.27 18.84 -8.64
N PRO A 228 25.99 17.55 -8.92
CA PRO A 228 27.02 16.56 -9.16
C PRO A 228 27.84 16.88 -10.43
N ALA A 229 29.17 16.84 -10.37
CA ALA A 229 30.01 17.19 -11.53
C ALA A 229 29.83 16.28 -12.75
N GLY A 230 29.41 15.03 -12.56
CA GLY A 230 29.17 14.08 -13.64
C GLY A 230 27.71 13.97 -14.08
N LEU A 231 26.78 14.70 -13.45
CA LEU A 231 25.37 14.65 -13.82
C LEU A 231 25.13 15.55 -15.05
N PRO A 232 24.77 14.98 -16.21
CA PRO A 232 24.40 15.78 -17.38
C PRO A 232 23.25 16.73 -17.07
N VAL A 233 23.24 17.88 -17.74
CA VAL A 233 22.13 18.83 -17.70
C VAL A 233 21.34 18.65 -18.99
N ASP A 234 20.11 18.16 -18.87
CA ASP A 234 19.24 17.88 -20.01
C ASP A 234 18.52 19.16 -20.47
N VAL A 235 18.12 20.02 -19.52
CA VAL A 235 17.48 21.31 -19.81
C VAL A 235 18.13 22.41 -18.98
N THR A 236 18.33 23.57 -19.59
CA THR A 236 18.80 24.79 -18.92
C THR A 236 17.78 25.91 -19.03
N ASP A 237 17.70 26.78 -18.02
CA ASP A 237 16.90 28.03 -18.07
C ASP A 237 15.43 27.75 -18.41
N VAL A 238 14.76 26.97 -17.54
CA VAL A 238 13.38 26.51 -17.78
C VAL A 238 12.49 26.75 -16.57
N ASP A 239 11.26 27.15 -16.83
CA ASP A 239 10.20 27.20 -15.82
C ASP A 239 9.55 25.82 -15.70
N LEU A 240 9.48 25.29 -14.48
CA LEU A 240 8.80 24.04 -14.18
C LEU A 240 7.62 24.24 -13.24
N ALA A 241 6.54 23.53 -13.51
CA ALA A 241 5.42 23.41 -12.60
C ALA A 241 5.75 22.40 -11.49
N ILE A 242 5.46 22.77 -10.25
CA ILE A 242 5.49 21.88 -9.09
C ILE A 242 4.06 21.57 -8.71
N VAL A 243 3.74 20.30 -8.55
CA VAL A 243 2.36 19.80 -8.56
C VAL A 243 2.16 18.84 -7.40
N ARG A 244 1.07 18.96 -6.64
CA ARG A 244 0.89 18.18 -5.42
C ARG A 244 -0.49 17.52 -5.34
N THR A 245 -0.51 16.36 -4.70
CA THR A 245 -1.70 15.86 -4.03
C THR A 245 -1.46 16.02 -2.54
N LEU A 246 -2.42 16.58 -1.83
CA LEU A 246 -2.39 16.60 -0.37
C LEU A 246 -3.78 16.26 0.15
N PRO A 247 -3.91 15.30 1.08
CA PRO A 247 -5.21 14.95 1.61
C PRO A 247 -5.87 16.15 2.32
N PRO A 248 -7.22 16.18 2.36
CA PRO A 248 -7.94 17.15 3.19
C PRO A 248 -7.63 16.94 4.68
N THR A 249 -7.54 18.04 5.42
CA THR A 249 -7.55 18.06 6.89
C THR A 249 -8.77 18.86 7.38
N PRO A 250 -9.14 18.81 8.67
CA PRO A 250 -10.23 19.65 9.18
C PRO A 250 -10.03 21.15 8.93
N GLU A 251 -8.77 21.61 8.87
CA GLU A 251 -8.40 23.02 8.69
C GLU A 251 -8.18 23.42 7.23
N ARG A 252 -7.95 22.45 6.32
CA ARG A 252 -7.56 22.74 4.94
C ARG A 252 -8.24 21.79 3.94
N PRO A 253 -8.83 22.32 2.84
CA PRO A 253 -9.32 21.47 1.77
C PRO A 253 -8.19 20.64 1.15
N GLY A 254 -8.56 19.48 0.61
CA GLY A 254 -7.63 18.62 -0.12
C GLY A 254 -7.11 19.32 -1.38
N VAL A 255 -5.85 19.08 -1.70
CA VAL A 255 -5.19 19.57 -2.90
C VAL A 255 -5.16 18.45 -3.93
N ARG A 256 -5.66 18.72 -5.13
CA ARG A 256 -5.79 17.75 -6.24
C ARG A 256 -5.15 18.28 -7.52
N GLU A 257 -4.04 19.01 -7.40
CA GLU A 257 -3.34 19.64 -8.53
C GLU A 257 -2.86 18.58 -9.51
N VAL A 258 -2.39 17.42 -9.02
CA VAL A 258 -1.94 16.28 -9.84
C VAL A 258 -3.04 15.74 -10.74
N GLU A 259 -4.21 15.43 -10.16
CA GLU A 259 -5.36 14.96 -10.93
C GLU A 259 -5.75 15.98 -11.99
N GLN A 260 -5.81 17.26 -11.61
CA GLN A 260 -6.18 18.33 -12.53
C GLN A 260 -5.16 18.50 -13.66
N LEU A 261 -3.86 18.38 -13.39
CA LEU A 261 -2.83 18.44 -14.42
C LEU A 261 -2.92 17.27 -15.39
N TYR A 262 -3.13 16.04 -14.91
CA TYR A 262 -3.36 14.90 -15.79
C TYR A 262 -4.56 15.15 -16.72
N LEU A 263 -5.68 15.64 -16.19
CA LEU A 263 -6.86 15.96 -16.99
C LEU A 263 -6.57 17.04 -18.04
N ASP A 264 -5.83 18.08 -17.67
CA ASP A 264 -5.48 19.16 -18.58
C ASP A 264 -4.50 18.70 -19.68
N MET A 265 -3.53 17.85 -19.33
CA MET A 265 -2.60 17.22 -20.29
C MET A 265 -3.35 16.34 -21.29
N ILE A 266 -4.28 15.51 -20.82
CA ILE A 266 -5.10 14.64 -21.68
C ILE A 266 -6.00 15.48 -22.60
N ALA A 267 -6.59 16.56 -22.08
CA ALA A 267 -7.42 17.47 -22.87
C ALA A 267 -6.60 18.24 -23.92
N ALA A 268 -5.34 18.56 -23.63
CA ALA A 268 -4.45 19.26 -24.55
C ALA A 268 -3.90 18.36 -25.68
N ALA A 269 -3.85 17.04 -25.46
CA ALA A 269 -3.22 16.08 -26.36
C ALA A 269 -3.88 16.02 -27.75
N ARG A 270 -3.07 16.16 -28.80
CA ARG A 270 -3.48 16.18 -30.20
C ARG A 270 -3.05 14.93 -30.96
N HIS A 271 -1.86 14.40 -30.67
CA HIS A 271 -1.23 13.37 -31.48
C HIS A 271 -0.88 12.13 -30.66
N THR A 272 -0.22 12.30 -29.52
CA THR A 272 0.30 11.17 -28.74
C THR A 272 0.25 11.44 -27.24
N ILE A 273 -0.17 10.43 -26.48
CA ILE A 273 -0.02 10.34 -25.03
C ILE A 273 0.83 9.10 -24.73
N TYR A 274 2.04 9.31 -24.20
CA TYR A 274 2.91 8.23 -23.73
C TYR A 274 2.93 8.21 -22.20
N ILE A 275 2.58 7.08 -21.60
CA ILE A 275 2.44 6.91 -20.15
C ILE A 275 3.33 5.76 -19.72
N GLU A 276 4.10 5.98 -18.66
CA GLU A 276 4.63 4.89 -17.85
C GLU A 276 4.07 4.99 -16.44
N ASN A 277 3.42 3.94 -15.96
CA ASN A 277 2.86 3.96 -14.61
C ASN A 277 2.80 2.59 -13.93
N GLN A 278 3.15 2.58 -12.65
CA GLN A 278 3.02 1.42 -11.77
C GLN A 278 1.58 0.90 -11.68
N TYR A 279 0.61 1.81 -11.52
CA TYR A 279 -0.81 1.48 -11.39
C TYR A 279 -1.63 2.26 -12.39
N PHE A 280 -2.76 1.69 -12.78
CA PHE A 280 -3.69 2.30 -13.72
C PHE A 280 -5.14 1.93 -13.35
N THR A 281 -5.65 2.60 -12.30
CA THR A 281 -6.96 2.34 -11.68
C THR A 281 -7.80 3.61 -11.46
N ALA A 282 -7.24 4.80 -11.74
CA ALA A 282 -7.91 6.08 -11.55
C ALA A 282 -9.06 6.28 -12.55
N HIS A 283 -10.30 6.25 -12.04
CA HIS A 283 -11.49 6.23 -12.90
C HIS A 283 -11.64 7.51 -13.72
N ARG A 284 -11.53 8.70 -13.10
CA ARG A 284 -11.65 10.00 -13.79
C ARG A 284 -10.61 10.20 -14.88
N ILE A 285 -9.40 9.65 -14.69
CA ILE A 285 -8.36 9.69 -15.71
C ILE A 285 -8.72 8.76 -16.87
N GLY A 286 -9.20 7.55 -16.58
CA GLY A 286 -9.69 6.64 -17.60
C GLY A 286 -10.87 7.20 -18.39
N GLU A 287 -11.83 7.88 -17.76
CA GLU A 287 -12.92 8.57 -18.46
C GLU A 287 -12.41 9.65 -19.43
N ALA A 288 -11.41 10.44 -19.02
CA ALA A 288 -10.81 11.46 -19.87
C ALA A 288 -10.08 10.83 -21.08
N LEU A 289 -9.32 9.75 -20.87
CA LEU A 289 -8.66 9.01 -21.95
C LEU A 289 -9.70 8.36 -22.89
N ALA A 290 -10.76 7.76 -22.34
CA ALA A 290 -11.85 7.18 -23.11
C ALA A 290 -12.52 8.23 -24.01
N ALA A 291 -12.78 9.42 -23.47
CA ALA A 291 -13.34 10.53 -24.24
C ALA A 291 -12.45 10.87 -25.44
N ARG A 292 -11.13 11.01 -25.24
CA ARG A 292 -10.17 11.26 -26.32
C ARG A 292 -10.16 10.13 -27.37
N LEU A 293 -10.27 8.87 -26.94
CA LEU A 293 -10.30 7.70 -27.84
C LEU A 293 -11.56 7.61 -28.70
N THR A 294 -12.69 8.21 -28.28
CA THR A 294 -13.92 8.24 -29.09
C THR A 294 -13.91 9.26 -30.23
N GLU A 295 -13.00 10.23 -30.19
CA GLU A 295 -12.92 11.28 -31.21
C GLU A 295 -12.29 10.77 -32.51
N PRO A 296 -12.80 11.13 -33.70
CA PRO A 296 -12.25 10.62 -34.96
C PRO A 296 -10.74 10.83 -35.10
N GLU A 297 -10.25 12.02 -34.76
CA GLU A 297 -8.83 12.43 -34.84
C GLU A 297 -8.20 12.60 -33.44
N GLY A 298 -8.68 11.85 -32.45
CA GLY A 298 -8.04 11.75 -31.13
C GLY A 298 -6.62 11.17 -31.16
N PRO A 299 -5.85 11.36 -30.07
CA PRO A 299 -4.45 10.97 -29.98
C PRO A 299 -4.26 9.45 -29.93
N GLU A 300 -3.08 9.00 -30.33
CA GLU A 300 -2.56 7.67 -30.02
C GLU A 300 -2.13 7.61 -28.56
N ILE A 301 -2.48 6.53 -27.84
CA ILE A 301 -2.24 6.39 -26.41
C ILE A 301 -1.43 5.11 -26.16
N ILE A 302 -0.20 5.26 -25.70
CA ILE A 302 0.71 4.17 -25.35
C ILE A 302 0.86 4.13 -23.82
N LEU A 303 0.45 3.03 -23.21
CA LEU A 303 0.63 2.77 -21.77
C LEU A 303 1.66 1.67 -21.55
N VAL A 304 2.74 1.99 -20.84
CA VAL A 304 3.72 1.01 -20.35
C VAL A 304 3.49 0.81 -18.85
N THR A 305 3.23 -0.43 -18.44
CA THR A 305 2.95 -0.77 -17.04
C THR A 305 3.54 -2.13 -16.67
N ARG A 306 3.45 -2.51 -15.40
CA ARG A 306 3.93 -3.81 -14.90
C ARG A 306 3.02 -4.96 -15.33
N LEU A 307 3.58 -6.16 -15.46
CA LEU A 307 2.80 -7.37 -15.74
C LEU A 307 1.91 -7.77 -14.54
N LEU A 308 2.51 -7.95 -13.37
CA LEU A 308 1.85 -8.30 -12.10
C LEU A 308 2.21 -7.28 -11.01
N SER A 309 1.33 -7.13 -10.00
CA SER A 309 1.60 -6.33 -8.80
C SER A 309 2.31 -7.19 -7.73
N HIS A 310 3.01 -6.56 -6.77
CA HIS A 310 3.75 -7.33 -5.77
C HIS A 310 2.82 -7.76 -4.64
N GLY A 311 2.69 -9.08 -4.48
CA GLY A 311 1.99 -9.66 -3.35
C GLY A 311 0.51 -9.94 -3.62
N TRP A 312 0.05 -10.99 -2.94
CA TRP A 312 -1.27 -11.59 -3.15
C TRP A 312 -2.43 -10.58 -3.06
N LEU A 313 -2.35 -9.60 -2.15
CA LEU A 313 -3.41 -8.61 -1.98
C LEU A 313 -3.48 -7.61 -3.13
N GLU A 314 -2.34 -7.12 -3.64
CA GLU A 314 -2.32 -6.17 -4.76
C GLU A 314 -2.78 -6.83 -6.07
N GLU A 315 -2.41 -8.10 -6.28
CA GLU A 315 -2.88 -8.90 -7.43
C GLU A 315 -4.40 -9.08 -7.42
N HIS A 316 -5.02 -9.26 -6.25
CA HIS A 316 -6.47 -9.48 -6.15
C HIS A 316 -7.28 -8.17 -6.01
N THR A 317 -6.62 -7.00 -6.03
CA THR A 317 -7.28 -5.70 -5.90
C THR A 317 -6.93 -4.75 -7.05
N MET A 318 -5.69 -4.24 -7.08
CA MET A 318 -5.23 -3.27 -8.08
C MET A 318 -5.27 -3.84 -9.50
N HIS A 319 -4.95 -5.13 -9.67
CA HIS A 319 -5.05 -5.77 -10.98
C HIS A 319 -6.50 -5.84 -11.47
N VAL A 320 -7.44 -6.17 -10.59
CA VAL A 320 -8.87 -6.25 -10.93
C VAL A 320 -9.38 -4.89 -11.42
N LEU A 321 -9.04 -3.81 -10.72
CA LEU A 321 -9.43 -2.45 -11.09
C LEU A 321 -8.76 -2.01 -12.40
N ARG A 322 -7.47 -2.36 -12.59
CA ARG A 322 -6.75 -2.07 -13.83
C ARG A 322 -7.40 -2.75 -15.03
N THR A 323 -7.63 -4.05 -14.95
CA THR A 323 -8.24 -4.83 -16.05
C THR A 323 -9.57 -4.22 -16.48
N ARG A 324 -10.41 -3.83 -15.52
CA ARG A 324 -11.68 -3.16 -15.82
C ARG A 324 -11.46 -1.85 -16.59
N LEU A 325 -10.55 -1.00 -16.14
CA LEU A 325 -10.28 0.28 -16.80
C LEU A 325 -9.71 0.09 -18.20
N LEU A 326 -8.83 -0.90 -18.40
CA LEU A 326 -8.30 -1.25 -19.71
C LEU A 326 -9.41 -1.66 -20.69
N TRP A 327 -10.39 -2.44 -20.22
CA TRP A 327 -11.54 -2.81 -21.06
C TRP A 327 -12.45 -1.65 -21.40
N GLU A 328 -12.69 -0.74 -20.46
CA GLU A 328 -13.45 0.49 -20.72
C GLU A 328 -12.78 1.31 -21.83
N LEU A 329 -11.45 1.40 -21.82
CA LEU A 329 -10.68 2.09 -22.88
C LEU A 329 -10.68 1.33 -24.20
N GLU A 330 -10.46 0.01 -24.20
CA GLU A 330 -10.55 -0.82 -25.40
C GLU A 330 -11.93 -0.73 -26.06
N ALA A 331 -12.99 -0.68 -25.27
CA ALA A 331 -14.37 -0.53 -25.77
C ALA A 331 -14.63 0.86 -26.34
N ALA A 332 -14.00 1.91 -25.79
CA ALA A 332 -14.09 3.28 -26.28
C ALA A 332 -13.27 3.51 -27.56
N ASP A 333 -12.18 2.74 -27.75
CA ASP A 333 -11.22 2.90 -28.83
C ASP A 333 -11.71 2.39 -30.19
N ARG A 334 -12.48 3.24 -30.88
CA ARG A 334 -12.93 2.97 -32.26
C ARG A 334 -11.79 3.04 -33.28
N GLY A 335 -10.69 3.72 -32.94
CA GLY A 335 -9.58 4.04 -33.85
C GLY A 335 -8.44 3.04 -33.82
N ARG A 336 -8.43 2.07 -32.89
CA ARG A 336 -7.28 1.18 -32.61
C ARG A 336 -6.01 1.98 -32.30
N ARG A 337 -6.14 2.94 -31.40
CA ARG A 337 -5.12 3.90 -30.96
C ARG A 337 -4.64 3.69 -29.53
N PHE A 338 -5.29 2.82 -28.76
CA PHE A 338 -4.90 2.49 -27.40
C PHE A 338 -4.08 1.20 -27.38
N HIS A 339 -2.85 1.29 -26.87
CA HIS A 339 -1.94 0.15 -26.81
C HIS A 339 -1.26 0.07 -25.44
N VAL A 340 -1.26 -1.13 -24.87
CA VAL A 340 -0.73 -1.39 -23.53
C VAL A 340 0.40 -2.40 -23.62
N TYR A 341 1.52 -2.06 -22.99
CA TYR A 341 2.74 -2.86 -23.00
C TYR A 341 3.30 -3.04 -21.59
N TYR A 342 4.14 -4.06 -21.44
CA TYR A 342 5.08 -4.20 -20.33
C TYR A 342 6.49 -4.49 -20.87
N PRO A 343 7.55 -3.96 -20.25
CA PRO A 343 8.92 -4.21 -20.66
C PRO A 343 9.41 -5.59 -20.19
N HIS A 344 10.08 -6.33 -21.06
CA HIS A 344 10.60 -7.66 -20.78
C HIS A 344 12.03 -7.82 -21.31
N ILE A 345 12.81 -8.68 -20.65
CA ILE A 345 14.11 -9.17 -21.10
C ILE A 345 14.20 -10.68 -20.87
N ASP A 346 14.85 -11.39 -21.79
CA ASP A 346 15.06 -12.84 -21.68
C ASP A 346 15.90 -13.19 -20.44
N GLY A 347 15.70 -14.40 -19.89
CA GLY A 347 16.39 -14.88 -18.69
C GLY A 347 15.68 -14.56 -17.38
N LEU A 348 14.61 -13.76 -17.42
CA LEU A 348 13.71 -13.56 -16.30
C LEU A 348 12.89 -14.82 -15.99
N ARG A 349 12.49 -14.98 -14.72
CA ARG A 349 11.61 -16.09 -14.30
C ARG A 349 10.23 -15.94 -14.92
N ASP A 350 9.54 -17.05 -15.13
CA ASP A 350 8.16 -17.03 -15.64
C ASP A 350 7.26 -16.12 -14.77
N GLY A 351 6.44 -15.30 -15.42
CA GLY A 351 5.57 -14.33 -14.76
C GLY A 351 6.27 -13.06 -14.25
N THR A 352 7.56 -12.86 -14.55
CA THR A 352 8.28 -11.62 -14.20
C THR A 352 8.57 -10.75 -15.42
N CYS A 353 8.71 -9.44 -15.16
CA CYS A 353 9.03 -8.43 -16.15
C CYS A 353 10.04 -7.44 -15.56
N ILE A 354 10.50 -6.48 -16.36
CA ILE A 354 11.14 -5.28 -15.79
C ILE A 354 10.02 -4.54 -15.04
N ASP A 355 10.20 -4.37 -13.73
CA ASP A 355 9.16 -3.86 -12.86
C ASP A 355 9.02 -2.35 -13.01
N VAL A 356 7.97 -1.92 -13.71
CA VAL A 356 7.68 -0.50 -13.92
C VAL A 356 7.11 0.10 -12.64
N HIS A 357 7.91 0.95 -12.00
CA HIS A 357 7.52 1.80 -10.88
C HIS A 357 7.49 3.28 -11.26
N SER A 358 7.90 3.66 -12.47
CA SER A 358 7.83 5.05 -12.94
C SER A 358 6.41 5.62 -12.84
N LYS A 359 6.34 6.95 -12.72
CA LYS A 359 5.11 7.72 -12.87
C LYS A 359 5.41 8.87 -13.82
N LEU A 360 5.10 8.67 -15.10
CA LEU A 360 5.42 9.56 -16.20
C LEU A 360 4.20 9.76 -17.09
N MET A 361 4.03 10.98 -17.61
CA MET A 361 3.24 11.21 -18.81
C MET A 361 3.95 12.21 -19.73
N ILE A 362 3.99 11.89 -21.02
CA ILE A 362 4.45 12.77 -22.09
C ILE A 362 3.30 12.99 -23.06
N VAL A 363 3.02 14.25 -23.41
CA VAL A 363 1.99 14.62 -24.39
C VAL A 363 2.63 15.39 -25.53
N ASP A 364 2.43 14.88 -26.75
CA ASP A 364 2.84 15.47 -28.03
C ASP A 364 4.32 15.91 -28.11
N ASP A 365 5.20 15.32 -27.29
CA ASP A 365 6.58 15.79 -27.05
C ASP A 365 6.69 17.27 -26.61
N GLU A 366 5.57 17.88 -26.19
CA GLU A 366 5.48 19.28 -25.77
C GLU A 366 5.37 19.41 -24.25
N ILE A 367 4.81 18.41 -23.57
CA ILE A 367 4.61 18.42 -22.11
C ILE A 367 5.17 17.14 -21.53
N LEU A 368 5.99 17.26 -20.49
CA LEU A 368 6.56 16.15 -19.73
C LEU A 368 6.24 16.33 -18.24
N ARG A 369 5.66 15.30 -17.61
CA ARG A 369 5.44 15.22 -16.16
C ARG A 369 6.12 13.97 -15.58
N ILE A 370 6.86 14.15 -14.49
CA ILE A 370 7.49 13.08 -13.69
C ILE A 370 7.21 13.36 -12.21
N GLY A 371 6.91 12.34 -11.42
CA GLY A 371 6.69 12.54 -9.99
C GLY A 371 6.45 11.26 -9.21
N SER A 372 5.83 11.39 -8.03
CA SER A 372 5.51 10.26 -7.17
C SER A 372 4.11 9.69 -7.38
N ALA A 373 3.20 10.46 -8.00
CA ALA A 373 1.79 10.09 -8.07
C ALA A 373 1.49 9.00 -9.11
N ASN A 374 0.95 7.87 -8.65
CA ASN A 374 0.46 6.78 -9.50
C ASN A 374 -0.86 7.16 -10.19
N LEU A 375 -1.23 6.48 -11.28
CA LEU A 375 -2.57 6.61 -11.86
C LEU A 375 -3.60 5.74 -11.11
N CYS A 376 -3.69 5.91 -9.79
CA CYS A 376 -4.69 5.29 -8.91
C CYS A 376 -5.47 6.34 -8.12
N ASN A 377 -6.65 5.98 -7.62
CA ASN A 377 -7.53 6.93 -6.92
C ASN A 377 -6.85 7.51 -5.66
N ARG A 378 -6.05 6.69 -4.97
CA ARG A 378 -5.26 7.12 -3.81
C ARG A 378 -4.34 8.29 -4.11
N SER A 379 -3.51 8.20 -5.16
CA SER A 379 -2.58 9.26 -5.54
C SER A 379 -3.29 10.54 -6.06
N MET A 380 -4.56 10.44 -6.47
CA MET A 380 -5.34 11.59 -6.95
C MET A 380 -6.02 12.40 -5.83
N GLY A 381 -6.05 11.92 -4.58
CA GLY A 381 -6.76 12.65 -3.51
C GLY A 381 -6.56 12.20 -2.07
N MET A 382 -5.85 11.10 -1.82
CA MET A 382 -5.65 10.53 -0.48
C MET A 382 -4.18 10.56 -0.03
N ASP A 383 -3.29 10.04 -0.87
CA ASP A 383 -1.86 10.00 -0.55
C ASP A 383 -1.26 11.38 -0.84
N SER A 384 -0.26 11.78 -0.03
CA SER A 384 0.48 13.01 -0.35
C SER A 384 1.51 12.71 -1.43
N GLU A 385 1.47 13.48 -2.51
CA GLU A 385 2.27 13.29 -3.72
C GLU A 385 2.94 14.59 -4.14
N CYS A 386 4.04 14.49 -4.88
CA CYS A 386 4.75 15.64 -5.44
C CYS A 386 5.34 15.28 -6.80
N ASP A 387 5.00 16.10 -7.80
CA ASP A 387 5.46 15.94 -9.17
C ASP A 387 6.04 17.25 -9.69
N VAL A 388 6.76 17.13 -10.79
CA VAL A 388 7.23 18.25 -11.60
C VAL A 388 6.82 18.07 -13.05
N ALA A 389 6.55 19.18 -13.73
CA ALA A 389 6.25 19.20 -15.14
C ALA A 389 6.91 20.35 -15.88
N ILE A 390 7.29 20.13 -17.12
CA ILE A 390 7.82 21.15 -18.04
C ILE A 390 6.98 21.18 -19.32
N GLU A 391 6.90 22.36 -19.92
CA GLU A 391 6.12 22.61 -21.14
C GLU A 391 6.98 23.39 -22.14
N ALA A 392 7.11 22.88 -23.35
CA ALA A 392 7.89 23.50 -24.41
C ALA A 392 7.29 24.84 -24.87
N ARG A 393 5.95 24.98 -24.89
CA ARG A 393 5.26 26.22 -25.28
C ARG A 393 5.71 26.74 -26.65
N GLY A 394 5.94 25.83 -27.59
CA GLY A 394 6.48 26.15 -28.92
C GLY A 394 7.97 26.48 -28.94
N ASN A 395 8.73 26.22 -27.85
CA ASN A 395 10.18 26.22 -27.86
C ASN A 395 10.69 24.90 -28.49
N PRO A 396 11.20 24.92 -29.73
CA PRO A 396 11.58 23.71 -30.43
C PRO A 396 12.76 22.97 -29.78
N ARG A 397 13.61 23.68 -29.02
CA ARG A 397 14.72 23.04 -28.29
C ARG A 397 14.20 22.21 -27.12
N LEU A 398 13.24 22.74 -26.38
CA LEU A 398 12.66 22.03 -25.25
C LEU A 398 11.79 20.85 -25.71
N ALA A 399 11.02 21.02 -26.78
CA ALA A 399 10.27 19.93 -27.40
C ALA A 399 11.21 18.80 -27.89
N ALA A 400 12.34 19.15 -28.51
CA ALA A 400 13.34 18.17 -28.92
C ALA A 400 13.92 17.38 -27.74
N VAL A 401 14.20 18.04 -26.60
CA VAL A 401 14.69 17.35 -25.39
C VAL A 401 13.62 16.39 -24.83
N ILE A 402 12.35 16.80 -24.80
CA ILE A 402 11.25 15.93 -24.36
C ILE A 402 11.12 14.72 -25.29
N GLN A 403 11.20 14.93 -26.61
CA GLN A 403 11.19 13.87 -27.61
C GLN A 403 12.37 12.91 -27.42
N GLU A 404 13.59 13.43 -27.28
CA GLU A 404 14.80 12.62 -27.06
C GLU A 404 14.71 11.81 -25.77
N PHE A 405 14.10 12.37 -24.72
CA PHE A 405 13.85 11.66 -23.47
C PHE A 405 12.83 10.52 -23.66
N ARG A 406 11.71 10.74 -24.37
CA ARG A 406 10.77 9.68 -24.73
C ARG A 406 11.47 8.57 -25.53
N ASP A 407 12.26 8.95 -26.52
CA ASP A 407 12.99 8.01 -27.37
C ASP A 407 14.06 7.25 -26.58
N ARG A 408 14.62 7.85 -25.52
CA ARG A 408 15.53 7.20 -24.56
C ARG A 408 14.82 6.13 -23.74
N LEU A 409 13.65 6.43 -23.18
CA LEU A 409 12.85 5.48 -22.41
C LEU A 409 12.38 4.30 -23.27
N LEU A 410 11.86 4.58 -24.47
CA LEU A 410 11.49 3.52 -25.40
C LEU A 410 12.70 2.71 -25.89
N GLY A 411 13.82 3.39 -26.15
CA GLY A 411 15.07 2.75 -26.55
C GLY A 411 15.57 1.81 -25.47
N GLU A 412 15.52 2.24 -24.22
CA GLU A 412 15.77 1.39 -23.06
C GLU A 412 14.84 0.18 -23.07
N HIS A 413 13.51 0.32 -23.04
CA HIS A 413 12.60 -0.84 -23.03
C HIS A 413 12.76 -1.80 -24.22
N LEU A 414 13.18 -1.29 -25.37
CA LEU A 414 13.40 -2.06 -26.60
C LEU A 414 14.83 -2.59 -26.76
N GLY A 415 15.77 -2.21 -25.89
CA GLY A 415 17.18 -2.56 -26.03
C GLY A 415 17.85 -1.93 -27.26
N LEU A 416 17.48 -0.70 -27.61
CA LEU A 416 17.89 0.01 -28.82
C LEU A 416 18.41 1.42 -28.52
N PRO A 417 19.33 1.96 -29.36
CA PRO A 417 19.74 3.35 -29.25
C PRO A 417 18.55 4.32 -29.44
N PRO A 418 18.46 5.42 -28.65
CA PRO A 418 17.35 6.38 -28.73
C PRO A 418 17.18 6.95 -30.15
N ALA A 419 18.29 7.26 -30.82
CA ALA A 419 18.27 7.76 -32.20
C ALA A 419 17.64 6.80 -33.22
N ARG A 420 17.64 5.49 -32.96
CA ARG A 420 16.94 4.51 -33.81
C ARG A 420 15.44 4.59 -33.59
N VAL A 421 14.99 4.75 -32.33
CA VAL A 421 13.58 4.92 -31.98
C VAL A 421 13.03 6.18 -32.65
N GLY A 422 13.68 7.33 -32.45
CA GLY A 422 13.22 8.59 -33.01
C GLY A 422 13.10 8.58 -34.54
N ARG A 423 14.03 7.91 -35.24
CA ARG A 423 13.94 7.73 -36.70
C ARG A 423 12.72 6.91 -37.13
N GLU A 424 12.41 5.82 -36.44
CA GLU A 424 11.23 5.00 -36.78
C GLU A 424 9.92 5.73 -36.45
N VAL A 425 9.87 6.46 -35.34
CA VAL A 425 8.70 7.29 -34.98
C VAL A 425 8.47 8.36 -36.04
N ALA A 426 9.51 9.11 -36.42
CA ALA A 426 9.41 10.15 -37.44
C ALA A 426 9.03 9.60 -38.83
N SER A 427 9.61 8.46 -39.22
CA SER A 427 9.32 7.78 -40.50
C SER A 427 7.86 7.33 -40.61
N ARG A 428 7.27 6.89 -39.49
CA ARG A 428 5.93 6.27 -39.47
C ARG A 428 4.83 7.24 -39.09
N GLY A 429 5.17 8.34 -38.43
CA GLY A 429 4.20 9.28 -37.85
C GLY A 429 3.31 8.66 -36.77
N SER A 430 3.77 7.59 -36.12
CA SER A 430 3.02 6.84 -35.10
C SER A 430 4.00 6.14 -34.16
N LEU A 431 3.77 6.30 -32.86
CA LEU A 431 4.56 5.69 -31.80
C LEU A 431 4.29 4.18 -31.75
N TYR A 432 3.02 3.78 -31.85
CA TYR A 432 2.59 2.38 -31.97
C TYR A 432 3.30 1.68 -33.13
N ARG A 433 3.21 2.22 -34.35
CA ARG A 433 3.81 1.57 -35.53
C ARG A 433 5.32 1.47 -35.42
N ALA A 434 5.98 2.44 -34.77
CA ALA A 434 7.41 2.37 -34.50
C ALA A 434 7.73 1.27 -33.50
N ILE A 435 6.99 1.20 -32.39
CA ILE A 435 7.12 0.13 -31.39
C ILE A 435 6.93 -1.24 -32.05
N GLU A 436 5.88 -1.46 -32.84
CA GLU A 436 5.63 -2.77 -33.48
C GLU A 436 6.75 -3.23 -34.41
N VAL A 437 7.45 -2.31 -35.09
CA VAL A 437 8.58 -2.68 -35.94
C VAL A 437 9.88 -2.87 -35.16
N LEU A 438 10.03 -2.16 -34.05
CA LEU A 438 11.23 -2.23 -33.22
C LEU A 438 11.22 -3.40 -32.24
N ARG A 439 10.03 -3.87 -31.85
CA ARG A 439 9.85 -5.05 -31.00
C ARG A 439 10.44 -6.30 -31.67
N GLY A 440 11.02 -7.17 -30.86
CA GLY A 440 11.73 -8.36 -31.34
C GLY A 440 11.98 -9.40 -30.24
N PRO A 441 12.74 -10.46 -30.53
CA PRO A 441 13.20 -11.41 -29.50
C PRO A 441 14.17 -10.74 -28.52
N GLY A 442 14.30 -11.25 -27.31
CA GLY A 442 15.16 -10.65 -26.29
C GLY A 442 14.47 -9.54 -25.49
N ARG A 443 15.20 -8.43 -25.31
CA ARG A 443 14.69 -7.23 -24.65
C ARG A 443 13.71 -6.51 -25.54
N SER A 444 12.47 -6.37 -25.08
CA SER A 444 11.39 -5.77 -25.87
C SER A 444 10.22 -5.35 -25.00
N LEU A 445 9.40 -4.44 -25.52
CA LEU A 445 8.03 -4.26 -25.05
C LEU A 445 7.18 -5.46 -25.51
N ARG A 446 6.37 -6.01 -24.60
CA ARG A 446 5.38 -7.07 -24.89
C ARG A 446 3.97 -6.54 -24.65
N PRO A 447 2.97 -6.88 -25.48
CA PRO A 447 1.61 -6.43 -25.29
C PRO A 447 1.08 -7.06 -24.00
N LEU A 448 0.32 -6.30 -23.23
CA LEU A 448 -0.37 -6.84 -22.07
C LEU A 448 -1.63 -7.60 -22.56
N ASP A 449 -1.58 -8.93 -22.52
CA ASP A 449 -2.69 -9.78 -22.96
C ASP A 449 -3.94 -9.60 -22.09
N LYS A 450 -5.11 -9.95 -22.65
CA LYS A 450 -6.40 -9.85 -21.96
C LYS A 450 -6.44 -10.74 -20.72
N VAL A 451 -6.55 -10.09 -19.58
CA VAL A 451 -6.72 -10.71 -18.26
C VAL A 451 -8.18 -11.22 -18.13
N PRO A 452 -8.45 -12.35 -17.46
CA PRO A 452 -9.79 -12.90 -17.30
C PRO A 452 -10.79 -11.96 -16.61
N GLU A 453 -12.07 -12.18 -16.90
CA GLU A 453 -13.20 -11.42 -16.33
C GLU A 453 -13.46 -11.77 -14.88
N TRP A 454 -13.56 -10.73 -14.05
CA TRP A 454 -13.83 -10.82 -12.62
C TRP A 454 -15.30 -10.48 -12.35
N SER A 455 -15.92 -11.18 -11.40
CA SER A 455 -17.30 -10.89 -11.02
C SER A 455 -17.41 -9.51 -10.35
N GLU A 456 -18.56 -8.83 -10.50
CA GLU A 456 -18.78 -7.50 -9.91
C GLU A 456 -18.53 -7.47 -8.40
N THR A 457 -18.79 -8.57 -7.68
CA THR A 457 -18.52 -8.65 -6.23
C THR A 457 -17.04 -8.56 -5.89
N VAL A 458 -16.16 -9.13 -6.72
CA VAL A 458 -14.70 -9.02 -6.54
C VAL A 458 -14.24 -7.60 -6.83
N VAL A 459 -14.83 -6.95 -7.83
CA VAL A 459 -14.54 -5.54 -8.16
C VAL A 459 -14.93 -4.60 -7.02
N GLU A 460 -16.11 -4.77 -6.43
CA GLU A 460 -16.54 -3.94 -5.29
C GLU A 460 -15.65 -4.12 -4.05
N LEU A 461 -15.15 -5.33 -3.80
CA LEU A 461 -14.18 -5.57 -2.73
C LEU A 461 -12.83 -4.89 -3.04
N ALA A 462 -12.41 -4.90 -4.30
CA ALA A 462 -11.17 -4.25 -4.73
C ALA A 462 -11.22 -2.72 -4.61
N ARG A 463 -12.38 -2.08 -4.84
CA ARG A 463 -12.55 -0.62 -4.67
C ARG A 463 -12.23 -0.13 -3.26
N VAL A 464 -12.42 -0.98 -2.24
CA VAL A 464 -12.08 -0.66 -0.85
C VAL A 464 -10.56 -0.49 -0.66
N ALA A 465 -9.75 -1.13 -1.52
CA ALA A 465 -8.28 -1.03 -1.46
C ALA A 465 -7.71 0.22 -2.15
N ASP A 466 -8.48 0.89 -3.02
CA ASP A 466 -8.10 2.11 -3.75
C ASP A 466 -9.20 3.20 -3.67
N PRO A 467 -9.41 3.82 -2.49
CA PRO A 467 -10.52 4.75 -2.29
C PRO A 467 -10.22 6.14 -2.91
N GLU A 468 -11.25 6.83 -3.39
CA GLU A 468 -11.13 8.19 -3.96
C GLU A 468 -11.03 9.30 -2.92
N ARG A 469 -11.47 9.06 -1.68
CA ARG A 469 -11.45 10.03 -0.59
C ARG A 469 -10.98 9.37 0.71
N PRO A 470 -10.32 10.12 1.59
CA PRO A 470 -10.01 9.63 2.92
C PRO A 470 -11.26 9.12 3.62
N VAL A 471 -11.17 7.92 4.19
CA VAL A 471 -12.22 7.43 5.07
C VAL A 471 -12.00 8.11 6.42
N SER A 472 -12.71 9.22 6.68
CA SER A 472 -12.54 9.87 7.97
C SER A 472 -13.11 8.96 9.05
N LEU A 473 -12.29 8.67 10.06
CA LEU A 473 -12.74 7.91 11.22
C LEU A 473 -13.94 8.62 11.86
N GLU A 474 -13.97 9.96 11.78
CA GLU A 474 -15.07 10.81 12.23
C GLU A 474 -16.33 10.69 11.38
N GLU A 475 -16.30 10.55 10.06
CA GLU A 475 -17.51 10.25 9.27
C GLU A 475 -17.95 8.81 9.46
N VAL A 476 -17.03 7.85 9.58
CA VAL A 476 -17.40 6.46 9.93
C VAL A 476 -18.03 6.42 11.32
N VAL A 477 -17.48 7.18 12.28
CA VAL A 477 -17.99 7.35 13.64
C VAL A 477 -19.24 8.23 13.67
N ALA A 478 -19.39 9.22 12.78
CA ALA A 478 -20.55 10.12 12.71
C ALA A 478 -21.72 9.47 11.97
N GLU A 479 -21.47 8.64 10.97
CA GLU A 479 -22.43 7.72 10.36
C GLU A 479 -22.85 6.64 11.38
N TYR A 480 -21.92 6.24 12.27
CA TYR A 480 -22.23 5.43 13.46
C TYR A 480 -23.01 6.18 14.56
N ARG A 481 -22.68 7.45 14.84
CA ARG A 481 -23.29 8.29 15.90
C ARG A 481 -24.62 8.88 15.46
N ALA A 482 -24.79 9.20 14.18
CA ALA A 482 -26.07 9.55 13.58
C ALA A 482 -27.04 8.37 13.63
N ALA A 483 -26.52 7.14 13.71
CA ALA A 483 -27.30 5.95 13.99
C ALA A 483 -27.56 5.69 15.50
N ASP A 484 -26.88 6.38 16.43
CA ASP A 484 -27.09 6.23 17.89
C ASP A 484 -26.65 7.49 18.69
N PRO A 485 -27.54 8.47 18.94
CA PRO A 485 -27.20 9.80 19.46
C PRO A 485 -26.90 9.86 20.98
N ALA A 486 -26.67 8.73 21.64
CA ALA A 486 -26.55 8.66 23.11
C ALA A 486 -25.29 7.92 23.60
N SER A 487 -24.10 8.48 23.38
CA SER A 487 -22.88 8.02 24.08
C SER A 487 -22.01 9.21 24.54
N PRO A 488 -21.76 9.37 25.86
CA PRO A 488 -20.86 10.41 26.36
C PRO A 488 -19.40 9.97 26.32
N GLU A 489 -18.50 10.93 26.05
CA GLU A 489 -17.05 10.72 25.96
C GLU A 489 -16.44 10.25 27.30
N GLN A 490 -15.67 9.15 27.29
CA GLN A 490 -14.79 8.76 28.39
C GLN A 490 -13.39 8.45 27.86
N GLY A 491 -12.39 9.17 28.38
CA GLY A 491 -11.00 9.13 27.92
C GLY A 491 -10.27 7.80 28.15
N ILE A 492 -9.21 7.58 27.37
CA ILE A 492 -8.42 6.35 27.33
C ILE A 492 -7.63 6.16 28.65
N HIS A 493 -7.81 5.02 29.31
CA HIS A 493 -7.10 4.66 30.55
C HIS A 493 -5.70 4.11 30.27
N TRP A 494 -4.70 4.99 30.21
CA TRP A 494 -3.28 4.71 29.95
C TRP A 494 -2.66 3.55 30.76
N ALA A 495 -3.14 3.29 31.97
CA ALA A 495 -2.67 2.18 32.80
C ALA A 495 -2.96 0.79 32.19
N ARG A 496 -4.06 0.64 31.45
CA ARG A 496 -4.38 -0.63 30.77
C ARG A 496 -3.50 -0.85 29.55
N LEU A 497 -3.18 0.21 28.81
CA LEU A 497 -2.25 0.18 27.68
C LEU A 497 -0.83 -0.20 28.14
N ALA A 498 -0.35 0.40 29.24
CA ALA A 498 0.96 0.07 29.81
C ALA A 498 1.06 -1.40 30.24
N MET A 499 0.00 -1.95 30.83
CA MET A 499 -0.04 -3.35 31.25
C MET A 499 -0.02 -4.33 30.07
N VAL A 500 -0.72 -4.01 28.98
CA VAL A 500 -0.69 -4.82 27.75
C VAL A 500 0.68 -4.76 27.09
N ALA A 501 1.31 -3.58 27.03
CA ALA A 501 2.66 -3.43 26.51
C ALA A 501 3.70 -4.24 27.31
N LEU A 502 3.60 -4.23 28.64
CA LEU A 502 4.46 -5.02 29.53
C LEU A 502 4.30 -6.53 29.33
N LEU A 503 3.06 -7.00 29.16
CA LEU A 503 2.77 -8.40 28.89
C LEU A 503 3.37 -8.85 27.54
N LEU A 504 3.22 -8.03 26.50
CA LEU A 504 3.78 -8.30 25.18
C LEU A 504 5.31 -8.32 25.21
N ALA A 505 5.94 -7.38 25.93
CA ALA A 505 7.39 -7.36 26.12
C ALA A 505 7.90 -8.61 26.85
N ALA A 506 7.21 -9.06 27.88
CA ALA A 506 7.56 -10.27 28.62
C ALA A 506 7.44 -11.55 27.76
N LEU A 507 6.37 -11.69 26.99
CA LEU A 507 6.17 -12.81 26.06
C LEU A 507 7.23 -12.83 24.95
N THR A 508 7.59 -11.65 24.43
CA THR A 508 8.64 -11.50 23.40
C THR A 508 10.01 -11.87 23.95
N ALA A 509 10.33 -11.43 25.17
CA ALA A 509 11.57 -11.81 25.85
C ALA A 509 11.63 -13.31 26.10
N LEU A 510 10.52 -13.92 26.52
CA LEU A 510 10.43 -15.36 26.72
C LEU A 510 10.65 -16.11 25.39
N TRP A 511 10.05 -15.66 24.29
CA TRP A 511 10.22 -16.29 22.97
C TRP A 511 11.66 -16.19 22.45
N ARG A 512 12.34 -15.06 22.70
CA ARG A 512 13.66 -14.75 22.12
C ARG A 512 14.83 -15.26 22.93
N TYR A 513 14.73 -15.26 24.26
CA TYR A 513 15.82 -15.61 25.16
C TYR A 513 15.71 -17.02 25.74
N THR A 514 14.68 -17.77 25.36
CA THR A 514 14.56 -19.20 25.71
C THR A 514 14.56 -20.08 24.44
N PRO A 515 14.82 -21.40 24.56
CA PRO A 515 14.82 -22.31 23.42
C PRO A 515 13.44 -22.53 22.77
N LEU A 516 12.38 -21.82 23.21
CA LEU A 516 11.00 -22.02 22.76
C LEU A 516 10.84 -21.93 21.24
N ALA A 517 11.54 -21.02 20.56
CA ALA A 517 11.48 -20.91 19.10
C ALA A 517 12.04 -22.16 18.37
N GLY A 518 13.06 -22.82 18.92
CA GLY A 518 13.64 -24.05 18.35
C GLY A 518 12.87 -25.33 18.71
N LEU A 519 11.95 -25.24 19.68
CA LEU A 519 11.06 -26.32 20.10
C LEU A 519 9.82 -26.42 19.20
N VAL A 520 9.43 -25.34 18.52
CA VAL A 520 8.18 -25.21 17.74
C VAL A 520 8.48 -25.24 16.22
N SER A 521 9.18 -26.27 15.72
CA SER A 521 9.29 -26.51 14.26
C SER A 521 8.14 -27.42 13.77
N PRO A 522 7.64 -27.25 12.53
CA PRO A 522 6.51 -28.04 12.02
C PRO A 522 6.71 -29.57 12.16
N GLU A 523 7.93 -30.05 11.92
CA GLU A 523 8.29 -31.46 11.99
C GLU A 523 8.29 -31.98 13.43
N ARG A 524 8.75 -31.17 14.39
CA ARG A 524 8.74 -31.50 15.82
C ARG A 524 7.35 -31.44 16.41
N ILE A 525 6.52 -30.47 15.99
CA ILE A 525 5.13 -30.34 16.43
C ILE A 525 4.31 -31.55 15.98
N VAL A 526 4.49 -32.01 14.73
CA VAL A 526 3.84 -33.22 14.21
C VAL A 526 4.36 -34.46 14.92
N GLY A 527 5.67 -34.57 15.14
CA GLY A 527 6.28 -35.67 15.89
C GLY A 527 5.79 -35.75 17.35
N TRP A 528 5.68 -34.61 18.03
CA TRP A 528 5.12 -34.55 19.38
C TRP A 528 3.63 -34.83 19.41
N ALA A 529 2.86 -34.34 18.43
CA ALA A 529 1.44 -34.64 18.35
C ALA A 529 1.18 -36.16 18.23
N HIS A 530 1.97 -36.87 17.41
CA HIS A 530 1.88 -38.32 17.29
C HIS A 530 2.35 -39.06 18.54
N ALA A 531 3.48 -38.66 19.14
CA ALA A 531 3.97 -39.27 20.38
C ALA A 531 3.01 -39.04 21.56
N PHE A 532 2.42 -37.85 21.62
CA PHE A 532 1.43 -37.45 22.62
C PHE A 532 0.12 -38.21 22.48
N ALA A 533 -0.32 -38.47 21.25
CA ALA A 533 -1.57 -39.17 20.95
C ALA A 533 -1.68 -40.57 21.59
N HIS A 534 -0.55 -41.22 21.87
CA HIS A 534 -0.52 -42.57 22.44
C HIS A 534 -0.82 -42.61 23.95
N HIS A 535 -0.89 -41.45 24.61
CA HIS A 535 -1.23 -41.39 26.03
C HIS A 535 -2.75 -41.40 26.26
N PRO A 536 -3.27 -42.21 27.21
CA PRO A 536 -4.72 -42.30 27.49
C PRO A 536 -5.38 -40.98 27.92
N TRP A 537 -4.61 -40.06 28.48
CA TRP A 537 -5.06 -38.75 28.97
C TRP A 537 -4.85 -37.62 27.97
N ALA A 538 -4.25 -37.88 26.81
CA ALA A 538 -3.99 -36.88 25.79
C ALA A 538 -5.26 -36.18 25.27
N PRO A 539 -6.39 -36.87 25.05
CA PRO A 539 -7.64 -36.21 24.69
C PRO A 539 -8.07 -35.17 25.72
N LEU A 540 -7.99 -35.50 27.01
CA LEU A 540 -8.41 -34.61 28.10
C LEU A 540 -7.58 -33.31 28.11
N VAL A 541 -6.27 -33.41 27.90
CA VAL A 541 -5.38 -32.25 27.82
C VAL A 541 -5.74 -31.36 26.64
N ILE A 542 -6.01 -31.94 25.46
CA ILE A 542 -6.46 -31.17 24.30
C ILE A 542 -7.77 -30.45 24.61
N LEU A 543 -8.76 -31.13 25.20
CA LEU A 543 -10.03 -30.48 25.58
C LEU A 543 -9.83 -29.29 26.51
N VAL A 544 -8.98 -29.45 27.54
CA VAL A 544 -8.73 -28.40 28.53
C VAL A 544 -7.96 -27.23 27.93
N ALA A 545 -7.01 -27.48 27.02
CA ALA A 545 -6.16 -26.46 26.40
C ALA A 545 -6.94 -25.38 25.62
N TYR A 546 -8.11 -25.71 25.07
CA TYR A 546 -8.96 -24.74 24.37
C TYR A 546 -9.43 -23.58 25.25
N THR A 547 -9.59 -23.80 26.55
CA THR A 547 -10.08 -22.77 27.48
C THR A 547 -9.08 -21.63 27.68
N PRO A 548 -7.84 -21.87 28.17
CA PRO A 548 -6.84 -20.81 28.29
C PRO A 548 -6.47 -20.20 26.93
N ALA A 549 -6.38 -21.03 25.87
CA ALA A 549 -6.13 -20.56 24.51
C ALA A 549 -7.17 -19.54 24.04
N SER A 550 -8.45 -19.75 24.37
CA SER A 550 -9.52 -18.84 23.99
C SER A 550 -9.48 -17.49 24.70
N VAL A 551 -8.86 -17.42 25.89
CA VAL A 551 -8.75 -16.22 26.71
C VAL A 551 -7.55 -15.37 26.27
N VAL A 552 -6.42 -16.01 25.94
CA VAL A 552 -5.19 -15.32 25.50
C VAL A 552 -5.16 -15.04 23.99
N MET A 553 -6.29 -15.18 23.30
CA MET A 553 -6.42 -15.01 21.84
C MET A 553 -5.44 -15.89 21.03
N PHE A 554 -5.10 -17.07 21.55
CA PHE A 554 -4.24 -18.01 20.85
C PHE A 554 -4.92 -18.50 19.55
N PRO A 555 -4.18 -18.68 18.44
CA PRO A 555 -4.76 -19.15 17.18
C PRO A 555 -5.38 -20.55 17.32
N ARG A 556 -6.71 -20.60 17.44
CA ARG A 556 -7.48 -21.86 17.52
C ARG A 556 -7.18 -22.87 16.41
N PRO A 557 -6.99 -22.46 15.13
CA PRO A 557 -6.69 -23.40 14.07
C PRO A 557 -5.48 -24.30 14.36
N LEU A 558 -4.48 -23.81 15.11
CA LEU A 558 -3.30 -24.58 15.48
C LEU A 558 -3.61 -25.72 16.45
N ILE A 559 -4.47 -25.47 17.45
CA ILE A 559 -4.90 -26.50 18.42
C ILE A 559 -5.83 -27.51 17.73
N THR A 560 -6.68 -27.04 16.83
CA THR A 560 -7.54 -27.91 16.02
C THR A 560 -6.72 -28.81 15.10
N LEU A 561 -5.72 -28.26 14.42
CA LEU A 561 -4.78 -29.02 13.60
C LEU A 561 -4.02 -30.05 14.44
N ALA A 562 -3.48 -29.66 15.60
CA ALA A 562 -2.79 -30.59 16.50
C ALA A 562 -3.69 -31.76 16.95
N ALA A 563 -4.97 -31.50 17.25
CA ALA A 563 -5.93 -32.53 17.61
C ALA A 563 -6.23 -33.51 16.45
N ILE A 564 -6.27 -33.00 15.22
CA ILE A 564 -6.47 -33.81 14.01
C ILE A 564 -5.25 -34.66 13.70
N VAL A 565 -4.05 -34.07 13.76
CA VAL A 565 -2.79 -34.80 13.56
C VAL A 565 -2.60 -35.88 14.62
N ALA A 566 -2.93 -35.58 15.88
CA ALA A 566 -2.80 -36.53 16.98
C ALA A 566 -3.81 -37.69 16.89
N PHE A 567 -5.10 -37.41 16.68
CA PHE A 567 -6.17 -38.40 16.87
C PHE A 567 -6.90 -38.80 15.58
N GLY A 568 -6.46 -38.28 14.44
CA GLY A 568 -7.16 -38.41 13.17
C GLY A 568 -8.34 -37.43 13.03
N PRO A 569 -8.94 -37.34 11.83
CA PRO A 569 -9.92 -36.31 11.50
C PRO A 569 -11.18 -36.40 12.37
N PHE A 570 -11.81 -37.57 12.51
CA PHE A 570 -13.09 -37.68 13.23
C PHE A 570 -12.96 -37.52 14.76
N PRO A 571 -12.02 -38.21 15.45
CA PRO A 571 -11.82 -37.97 16.89
C PRO A 571 -11.26 -36.57 17.17
N GLY A 572 -10.37 -36.06 16.30
CA GLY A 572 -9.84 -34.70 16.38
C GLY A 572 -10.94 -33.63 16.31
N ILE A 573 -11.93 -33.79 15.41
CA ILE A 573 -13.14 -32.95 15.35
C ILE A 573 -13.89 -32.98 16.67
N ALA A 574 -14.16 -34.18 17.18
CA ALA A 574 -14.94 -34.36 18.39
C ALA A 574 -14.25 -33.66 19.58
N TYR A 575 -12.93 -33.80 19.70
CA TYR A 575 -12.16 -33.15 20.76
C TYR A 575 -12.05 -31.63 20.57
N ALA A 576 -11.93 -31.15 19.32
CA ALA A 576 -11.91 -29.72 19.02
C ALA A 576 -13.25 -29.03 19.35
N LEU A 577 -14.37 -29.64 18.97
CA LEU A 577 -15.70 -29.14 19.30
C LEU A 577 -15.97 -29.23 20.80
N ALA A 578 -15.61 -30.33 21.45
CA ALA A 578 -15.77 -30.49 22.90
C ALA A 578 -14.93 -29.48 23.70
N GLY A 579 -13.66 -29.26 23.32
CA GLY A 579 -12.81 -28.24 23.93
C GLY A 579 -13.31 -26.82 23.68
N GLY A 580 -13.81 -26.54 22.46
CA GLY A 580 -14.45 -25.28 22.12
C GLY A 580 -15.70 -24.98 22.95
N LEU A 581 -16.56 -25.99 23.15
CA LEU A 581 -17.74 -25.90 24.01
C LEU A 581 -17.36 -25.73 25.48
N LEU A 582 -16.34 -26.43 25.96
CA LEU A 582 -15.82 -26.27 27.32
C LEU A 582 -15.34 -24.83 27.55
N ALA A 583 -14.59 -24.27 26.61
CA ALA A 583 -14.13 -22.89 26.65
C ALA A 583 -15.31 -21.89 26.63
N ALA A 584 -16.33 -22.15 25.81
CA ALA A 584 -17.54 -21.34 25.75
C ALA A 584 -18.31 -21.37 27.07
N PHE A 585 -18.45 -22.56 27.68
CA PHE A 585 -19.10 -22.76 28.97
C PHE A 585 -18.43 -21.94 30.09
N PHE A 586 -17.10 -22.01 30.21
CA PHE A 586 -16.37 -21.25 31.22
C PHE A 586 -16.42 -19.74 30.97
N SER A 587 -16.35 -19.31 29.71
CA SER A 587 -16.53 -17.89 29.35
C SER A 587 -17.94 -17.39 29.71
N TYR A 588 -18.96 -18.20 29.47
CA TYR A 588 -20.33 -17.91 29.88
C TYR A 588 -20.49 -17.82 31.40
N LEU A 589 -19.89 -18.75 32.15
CA LEU A 589 -19.94 -18.75 33.60
C LEU A 589 -19.22 -17.52 34.20
N ALA A 590 -18.08 -17.13 33.62
CA ALA A 590 -17.38 -15.91 33.99
C ALA A 590 -18.24 -14.67 33.71
N GLY A 591 -18.88 -14.60 32.54
CA GLY A 591 -19.80 -13.53 32.17
C GLY A 591 -20.99 -13.38 33.12
N ARG A 592 -21.56 -14.51 33.56
CA ARG A 592 -22.67 -14.55 34.51
C ARG A 592 -22.32 -13.98 35.89
N ARG A 593 -21.02 -13.96 36.25
CA ARG A 593 -20.53 -13.41 37.52
C ARG A 593 -20.07 -11.95 37.42
N LEU A 594 -19.98 -11.38 36.21
CA LEU A 594 -19.55 -10.00 36.02
C LEU A 594 -20.74 -9.02 36.17
N PRO A 595 -20.55 -7.86 36.83
CA PRO A 595 -21.54 -6.78 36.83
C PRO A 595 -21.82 -6.32 35.40
N ARG A 596 -23.10 -6.02 35.08
CA ARG A 596 -23.52 -5.58 33.73
C ARG A 596 -22.72 -4.38 33.20
N GLY A 597 -22.27 -3.49 34.10
CA GLY A 597 -21.43 -2.34 33.75
C GLY A 597 -20.02 -2.70 33.25
N THR A 598 -19.41 -3.75 33.80
CA THR A 598 -18.06 -4.20 33.40
C THR A 598 -18.08 -4.81 32.00
N VAL A 599 -19.11 -5.58 31.67
CA VAL A 599 -19.29 -6.20 30.34
C VAL A 599 -19.54 -5.13 29.28
N ARG A 600 -20.31 -4.08 29.60
CA ARG A 600 -20.52 -2.93 28.73
C ARG A 600 -19.22 -2.17 28.44
N SER A 601 -18.34 -2.02 29.44
CA SER A 601 -17.02 -1.38 29.28
C SER A 601 -16.00 -2.21 28.49
N LEU A 602 -16.18 -3.54 28.42
CA LEU A 602 -15.28 -4.46 27.71
C LEU A 602 -15.71 -4.75 26.27
N ALA A 603 -16.99 -4.57 25.94
CA ALA A 603 -17.57 -4.96 24.64
C ALA A 603 -18.13 -3.80 23.81
N GLY A 604 -18.12 -2.57 24.33
CA GLY A 604 -18.55 -1.35 23.63
C GLY A 604 -20.06 -1.24 23.40
N ASP A 605 -20.51 -0.12 22.85
CA ASP A 605 -21.94 0.22 22.69
C ASP A 605 -22.70 -0.63 21.65
N LYS A 606 -22.00 -1.46 20.85
CA LYS A 606 -22.57 -2.49 19.97
C LYS A 606 -23.39 -3.57 20.69
N LEU A 607 -23.39 -3.60 22.02
CA LEU A 607 -24.11 -4.60 22.80
C LEU A 607 -25.63 -4.46 22.65
N ASN A 608 -26.19 -3.25 22.51
CA ASN A 608 -27.64 -3.05 22.69
C ASN A 608 -28.48 -3.68 21.57
N SER A 609 -28.06 -3.59 20.30
CA SER A 609 -28.78 -4.19 19.16
C SER A 609 -28.67 -5.73 19.14
N VAL A 610 -27.51 -6.27 19.53
CA VAL A 610 -27.24 -7.72 19.56
C VAL A 610 -27.86 -8.37 20.80
N THR A 611 -27.90 -7.67 21.93
CA THR A 611 -28.45 -8.17 23.22
C THR A 611 -29.95 -8.45 23.13
N ASP A 612 -30.72 -7.61 22.43
CA ASP A 612 -32.16 -7.81 22.30
C ASP A 612 -32.53 -8.99 21.38
N THR A 613 -31.72 -9.23 20.35
CA THR A 613 -31.89 -10.39 19.45
C THR A 613 -31.49 -11.69 20.14
N LEU A 614 -30.38 -11.66 20.89
CA LEU A 614 -29.92 -12.78 21.72
C LEU A 614 -30.89 -13.13 22.86
N ARG A 615 -31.64 -12.15 23.40
CA ARG A 615 -32.66 -12.37 24.43
C ARG A 615 -33.93 -13.05 23.90
N ARG A 616 -34.40 -12.70 22.70
CA ARG A 616 -35.68 -13.19 22.15
C ARG A 616 -35.58 -14.54 21.43
N ARG A 617 -34.45 -14.81 20.74
CA ARG A 617 -34.25 -16.05 19.95
C ARG A 617 -32.89 -16.68 20.23
N GLY A 618 -32.62 -16.93 21.51
CA GLY A 618 -31.29 -17.25 22.04
C GLY A 618 -30.53 -18.35 21.30
N LEU A 619 -31.19 -19.37 20.75
CA LEU A 619 -30.52 -20.44 20.00
C LEU A 619 -30.05 -19.97 18.61
N MET A 620 -30.99 -19.54 17.75
CA MET A 620 -30.70 -19.13 16.38
C MET A 620 -29.78 -17.90 16.33
N ALA A 621 -29.99 -16.95 17.23
CA ALA A 621 -29.14 -15.78 17.35
C ALA A 621 -27.71 -16.16 17.77
N MET A 622 -27.55 -17.16 18.64
CA MET A 622 -26.23 -17.64 19.03
C MET A 622 -25.53 -18.38 17.88
N THR A 623 -26.24 -19.22 17.13
CA THR A 623 -25.70 -19.86 15.92
C THR A 623 -25.18 -18.81 14.94
N ALA A 624 -25.97 -17.76 14.69
CA ALA A 624 -25.62 -16.68 13.78
C ALA A 624 -24.36 -15.91 14.20
N VAL A 625 -24.30 -15.51 15.48
CA VAL A 625 -23.16 -14.78 16.05
C VAL A 625 -21.88 -15.62 16.05
N ARG A 626 -21.98 -16.95 16.08
CA ARG A 626 -20.82 -17.86 16.04
C ARG A 626 -20.35 -18.18 14.63
N LEU A 627 -21.25 -18.10 13.66
CA LEU A 627 -20.94 -18.31 12.25
C LEU A 627 -20.29 -17.07 11.62
N VAL A 628 -20.70 -15.87 12.05
CA VAL A 628 -20.14 -14.59 11.56
C VAL A 628 -19.09 -14.07 12.54
N PRO A 629 -17.83 -13.82 12.12
CA PRO A 629 -16.73 -13.44 13.01
C PRO A 629 -16.80 -11.97 13.46
N VAL A 630 -17.89 -11.59 14.15
CA VAL A 630 -18.13 -10.21 14.60
C VAL A 630 -17.34 -9.88 15.88
N MET A 631 -17.05 -10.88 16.71
CA MET A 631 -16.42 -10.70 18.03
C MET A 631 -15.47 -11.85 18.40
N PRO A 632 -14.44 -11.59 19.24
CA PRO A 632 -13.57 -12.63 19.78
C PRO A 632 -14.36 -13.72 20.53
N PHE A 633 -13.94 -14.98 20.39
CA PHE A 633 -14.71 -16.14 20.86
C PHE A 633 -15.08 -16.09 22.35
N ALA A 634 -14.14 -15.70 23.21
CA ALA A 634 -14.37 -15.61 24.66
C ALA A 634 -15.31 -14.45 25.01
N ALA A 635 -15.23 -13.32 24.30
CA ALA A 635 -16.08 -12.16 24.50
C ALA A 635 -17.56 -12.50 24.28
N VAL A 636 -17.88 -13.27 23.24
CA VAL A 636 -19.24 -13.75 22.98
C VAL A 636 -19.79 -14.57 24.16
N GLY A 637 -18.97 -15.41 24.78
CA GLY A 637 -19.35 -16.16 25.97
C GLY A 637 -19.61 -15.26 27.18
N LEU A 638 -18.69 -14.32 27.45
CA LEU A 638 -18.84 -13.35 28.54
C LEU A 638 -20.12 -12.52 28.42
N VAL A 639 -20.40 -12.02 27.22
CA VAL A 639 -21.62 -11.23 26.94
C VAL A 639 -22.87 -12.08 27.12
N ALA A 640 -22.91 -13.28 26.53
CA ALA A 640 -24.04 -14.19 26.69
C ALA A 640 -24.34 -14.54 28.16
N GLY A 641 -23.29 -14.70 28.96
CA GLY A 641 -23.39 -14.92 30.41
C GLY A 641 -23.95 -13.72 31.17
N ALA A 642 -23.45 -12.52 30.87
CA ALA A 642 -23.85 -11.27 31.53
C ALA A 642 -25.31 -10.87 31.24
N ILE A 643 -25.82 -11.21 30.06
CA ILE A 643 -27.22 -10.95 29.67
C ILE A 643 -28.16 -12.12 30.02
N HIS A 644 -27.65 -13.18 30.65
CA HIS A 644 -28.36 -14.38 31.10
C HIS A 644 -29.14 -15.12 30.00
N ILE A 645 -28.52 -15.36 28.84
CA ILE A 645 -29.09 -16.29 27.85
C ILE A 645 -29.24 -17.68 28.50
N ARG A 646 -30.32 -18.42 28.21
CA ARG A 646 -30.44 -19.81 28.69
C ARG A 646 -29.22 -20.62 28.24
N LEU A 647 -28.54 -21.28 29.19
CA LEU A 647 -27.27 -21.98 28.93
C LEU A 647 -27.37 -22.95 27.75
N TRP A 648 -28.47 -23.69 27.62
CA TRP A 648 -28.64 -24.64 26.53
C TRP A 648 -28.79 -23.97 25.15
N HIS A 649 -29.41 -22.78 25.07
CA HIS A 649 -29.44 -21.99 23.83
C HIS A 649 -28.03 -21.54 23.44
N PHE A 650 -27.25 -21.10 24.43
CA PHE A 650 -25.87 -20.67 24.22
C PHE A 650 -24.96 -21.82 23.76
N MET A 651 -25.05 -22.97 24.43
CA MET A 651 -24.22 -24.14 24.14
C MET A 651 -24.57 -24.79 22.80
N LEU A 652 -25.86 -25.03 22.55
CA LEU A 652 -26.30 -25.64 21.30
C LEU A 652 -26.10 -24.68 20.11
N GLY A 653 -26.33 -23.39 20.28
CA GLY A 653 -26.06 -22.40 19.24
C GLY A 653 -24.58 -22.24 18.94
N THR A 654 -23.73 -22.32 19.97
CA THR A 654 -22.27 -22.36 19.78
C THR A 654 -21.82 -23.62 19.04
N LEU A 655 -22.36 -24.78 19.36
CA LEU A 655 -22.07 -26.02 18.63
C LEU A 655 -22.44 -25.88 17.15
N LEU A 656 -23.68 -25.48 16.85
CA LEU A 656 -24.17 -25.34 15.48
C LEU A 656 -23.40 -24.29 14.68
N GLY A 657 -23.00 -23.18 15.30
CA GLY A 657 -22.22 -22.15 14.63
C GLY A 657 -20.75 -22.52 14.40
N MET A 658 -20.19 -23.42 15.22
CA MET A 658 -18.80 -23.87 15.07
C MET A 658 -18.63 -24.98 14.03
N VAL A 659 -19.59 -25.90 13.92
CA VAL A 659 -19.48 -27.09 13.07
C VAL A 659 -19.05 -26.77 11.62
N PRO A 660 -19.69 -25.83 10.90
CA PRO A 660 -19.30 -25.53 9.52
C PRO A 660 -17.86 -25.01 9.39
N GLY A 661 -17.44 -24.12 10.29
CA GLY A 661 -16.09 -23.55 10.30
C GLY A 661 -15.03 -24.58 10.66
N THR A 662 -15.33 -25.48 11.62
CA THR A 662 -14.44 -26.58 11.99
C THR A 662 -14.27 -27.55 10.82
N VAL A 663 -15.36 -27.97 10.16
CA VAL A 663 -15.31 -28.84 8.97
C VAL A 663 -14.50 -28.21 7.83
N THR A 664 -14.67 -26.91 7.60
CA THR A 664 -13.92 -26.18 6.56
C THR A 664 -12.43 -26.11 6.88
N ALA A 665 -12.07 -25.84 8.14
CA ALA A 665 -10.68 -25.85 8.59
C ALA A 665 -10.02 -27.22 8.43
N ILE A 666 -10.78 -28.31 8.50
CA ILE A 666 -10.29 -29.68 8.29
C ILE A 666 -10.06 -29.98 6.82
N ILE A 667 -11.00 -29.60 5.97
CA ILE A 667 -10.84 -29.72 4.52
C ILE A 667 -9.58 -28.95 4.11
N PHE A 668 -9.43 -27.73 4.59
CA PHE A 668 -8.23 -26.92 4.34
C PHE A 668 -6.95 -27.55 4.92
N GLY A 669 -6.99 -28.02 6.16
CA GLY A 669 -5.85 -28.67 6.82
C GLY A 669 -5.39 -29.96 6.13
N GLY A 670 -6.34 -30.78 5.66
CA GLY A 670 -6.03 -31.98 4.87
C GLY A 670 -5.45 -31.64 3.50
N GLN A 671 -5.90 -30.56 2.87
CA GLN A 671 -5.31 -30.08 1.61
C GLN A 671 -3.92 -29.47 1.81
N ILE A 672 -3.63 -28.86 2.97
CA ILE A 672 -2.26 -28.45 3.34
C ILE A 672 -1.34 -29.67 3.46
N GLU A 673 -1.80 -30.74 4.11
CA GLU A 673 -1.02 -31.98 4.21
C GLU A 673 -0.75 -32.60 2.83
N VAL A 674 -1.75 -32.60 1.94
CA VAL A 674 -1.58 -33.05 0.55
C VAL A 674 -0.60 -32.14 -0.20
N ALA A 675 -0.71 -30.82 -0.05
CA ALA A 675 0.20 -29.85 -0.66
C ALA A 675 1.66 -30.02 -0.20
N LEU A 676 1.88 -30.38 1.06
CA LEU A 676 3.21 -30.64 1.61
C LEU A 676 3.83 -31.95 1.10
N ARG A 677 3.01 -32.91 0.64
CA ARG A 677 3.47 -34.20 0.10
C ARG A 677 3.59 -34.18 -1.43
N ASP A 678 2.57 -33.68 -2.11
CA ASP A 678 2.49 -33.55 -3.57
C ASP A 678 1.48 -32.43 -3.96
N PRO A 679 1.96 -31.24 -4.35
CA PRO A 679 1.12 -30.10 -4.75
C PRO A 679 0.16 -30.38 -5.91
N SER A 680 0.42 -31.38 -6.75
CA SER A 680 -0.41 -31.70 -7.92
C SER A 680 -1.73 -32.40 -7.56
N GLN A 681 -1.85 -32.91 -6.34
CA GLN A 681 -3.02 -33.65 -5.85
C GLN A 681 -4.00 -32.79 -5.05
N ILE A 682 -3.77 -31.47 -4.97
CA ILE A 682 -4.66 -30.55 -4.27
C ILE A 682 -6.02 -30.49 -4.97
N SER A 683 -7.08 -30.82 -4.24
CA SER A 683 -8.46 -30.70 -4.69
C SER A 683 -8.97 -29.28 -4.44
N TYR A 684 -8.65 -28.36 -5.36
CA TYR A 684 -9.16 -26.98 -5.33
C TYR A 684 -10.70 -26.93 -5.34
N GLY A 685 -11.35 -27.89 -6.01
CA GLY A 685 -12.81 -28.01 -6.00
C GLY A 685 -13.40 -28.28 -4.61
N LEU A 686 -12.76 -29.12 -3.80
CA LEU A 686 -13.20 -29.41 -2.44
C LEU A 686 -13.05 -28.18 -1.52
N ILE A 687 -11.95 -27.43 -1.68
CA ILE A 687 -11.74 -26.16 -0.96
C ILE A 687 -12.80 -25.13 -1.35
N ALA A 688 -13.04 -24.96 -2.66
CA ALA A 688 -14.03 -24.03 -3.18
C ALA A 688 -15.45 -24.36 -2.70
N VAL A 689 -15.83 -25.64 -2.68
CA VAL A 689 -17.13 -26.09 -2.14
C VAL A 689 -17.24 -25.80 -0.65
N ALA A 690 -16.20 -26.10 0.14
CA ALA A 690 -16.20 -25.84 1.58
C ALA A 690 -16.35 -24.34 1.91
N LEU A 691 -15.57 -23.49 1.22
CA LEU A 691 -15.65 -22.04 1.35
C LEU A 691 -16.99 -21.48 0.84
N GLY A 692 -17.51 -22.02 -0.27
CA GLY A 692 -18.80 -21.64 -0.84
C GLY A 692 -19.97 -21.95 0.10
N VAL A 693 -19.97 -23.14 0.73
CA VAL A 693 -20.98 -23.51 1.75
C VAL A 693 -20.89 -22.60 2.97
N MET A 694 -19.68 -22.29 3.44
CA MET A 694 -19.46 -21.35 4.54
C MET A 694 -19.97 -19.94 4.23
N ALA A 695 -19.63 -19.41 3.04
CA ALA A 695 -20.07 -18.10 2.59
C ALA A 695 -21.60 -18.06 2.45
N LEU A 696 -22.22 -19.09 1.86
CA LEU A 696 -23.67 -19.20 1.74
C LEU A 696 -24.36 -19.22 3.10
N LEU A 697 -23.87 -20.02 4.05
CA LEU A 697 -24.41 -20.07 5.42
C LEU A 697 -24.25 -18.72 6.13
N ALA A 698 -23.10 -18.04 5.99
CA ALA A 698 -22.86 -16.73 6.58
C ALA A 698 -23.77 -15.65 5.98
N LEU A 699 -23.93 -15.64 4.65
CA LEU A 699 -24.77 -14.68 3.93
C LEU A 699 -26.26 -14.88 4.22
N THR A 700 -26.75 -16.12 4.20
CA THR A 700 -28.15 -16.45 4.52
C THR A 700 -28.49 -16.07 5.96
N MET A 701 -27.59 -16.39 6.90
CA MET A 701 -27.77 -16.05 8.30
C MET A 701 -27.64 -14.55 8.57
N GLY A 702 -26.71 -13.87 7.89
CA GLY A 702 -26.56 -12.41 7.95
C GLY A 702 -27.78 -11.66 7.40
N ARG A 703 -28.35 -12.13 6.28
CA ARG A 703 -29.61 -11.61 5.73
C ARG A 703 -30.78 -11.81 6.69
N TRP A 704 -30.90 -13.00 7.27
CA TRP A 704 -31.90 -13.28 8.30
C TRP A 704 -31.77 -12.35 9.51
N LEU A 705 -30.56 -12.13 10.03
CA LEU A 705 -30.32 -11.18 11.12
C LEU A 705 -30.79 -9.75 10.75
N LYS A 706 -30.46 -9.30 9.52
CA LYS A 706 -30.81 -7.96 9.02
C LYS A 706 -32.32 -7.76 8.85
N GLU A 707 -33.04 -8.77 8.35
CA GLU A 707 -34.50 -8.77 8.22
C GLU A 707 -35.20 -8.70 9.58
N GLN A 708 -34.67 -9.40 10.58
CA GLN A 708 -35.23 -9.37 11.94
C GLN A 708 -35.01 -8.01 12.62
N SER A 709 -33.87 -7.35 12.39
CA SER A 709 -33.66 -5.98 12.88
C SER A 709 -34.57 -4.95 12.19
N ARG A 710 -34.95 -5.16 10.92
CA ARG A 710 -35.82 -4.25 10.17
C ARG A 710 -37.29 -4.29 10.59
N HIS A 711 -37.83 -5.47 10.95
CA HIS A 711 -39.21 -5.61 11.42
C HIS A 711 -39.52 -4.85 12.74
N HIS A 712 -38.51 -4.38 13.47
CA HIS A 712 -38.69 -3.64 14.72
C HIS A 712 -38.91 -2.13 14.50
N LEU A 713 -38.33 -1.55 13.44
CA LEU A 713 -38.54 -0.13 13.09
C LEU A 713 -39.97 0.15 12.59
N SER A 714 -40.70 -0.87 12.13
CA SER A 714 -42.08 -0.73 11.64
C SER A 714 -43.19 -0.96 12.68
N HIS A 715 -42.88 -1.45 13.90
CA HIS A 715 -43.89 -1.77 14.93
C HIS A 715 -43.68 -1.04 16.27
N GLY A 716 -42.67 -0.18 16.40
CA GLY A 716 -42.45 0.66 17.59
C GLY A 716 -43.20 2.01 17.60
N GLY A 717 -43.99 2.33 16.57
CA GLY A 717 -44.61 3.64 16.37
C GLY A 717 -46.01 3.84 16.96
N SER A 718 -46.61 2.85 17.65
CA SER A 718 -47.98 2.99 18.17
C SER A 718 -48.12 2.39 19.57
N HIS A 719 -47.84 3.17 20.61
CA HIS A 719 -48.63 3.17 21.86
C HIS A 719 -48.16 4.28 22.82
N GLY A 720 -49.07 5.21 23.12
CA GLY A 720 -49.21 5.81 24.45
C GLY A 720 -48.57 7.18 24.69
N GLN A 721 -49.15 8.26 24.15
CA GLN A 721 -49.11 9.56 24.84
C GLN A 721 -50.05 9.51 26.06
N PRO A 722 -49.63 9.89 27.28
CA PRO A 722 -50.55 10.25 28.34
C PRO A 722 -51.02 11.69 28.11
N SER A 723 -52.33 11.84 27.92
CA SER A 723 -53.03 13.12 27.89
C SER A 723 -52.98 13.80 29.26
N HIS A 724 -52.32 14.94 29.36
CA HIS A 724 -52.58 15.91 30.43
C HIS A 724 -53.71 16.85 29.98
N HIS A 725 -54.86 16.74 30.62
CA HIS A 725 -55.83 17.85 30.70
C HIS A 725 -55.80 18.43 32.12
N PRO A 726 -55.95 19.76 32.27
CA PRO A 726 -55.84 20.41 33.57
C PRO A 726 -57.20 20.45 34.27
N ARG A 727 -57.28 19.84 35.46
CA ARG A 727 -57.83 20.39 36.71
C ARG A 727 -57.83 19.33 37.79
#